data_AF-A0A661CC05-F1
#
_entry.id   AF-A0A661CC05-F1
#
_cell.length_a   1.000
_cell.length_b   1.000
_cell.length_c   1.000
_cell.angle_alpha   90.00
_cell.angle_beta   90.00
_cell.angle_gamma   90.00
#
_symmetry.space_group_name_H-M   'P 1'
#
loop_
_entity.id
_entity.type
_entity.pdbx_description
1 polymer ?
#
loop_
_entity_poly.entity_id
_entity_poly.type
_entity_poly.pdbx_seq_one_letter_code
_entity_poly.pdbx_strand_id
1 'polypeptide(L)'
;MVIGGFAAYTYLSNARSQSGLLHCRVEPPIVLTGDATTYTMSFLGEQARPEKQPPPPVEMIFVIDISSSMCHSLPDMIQAARTVVHELVENTDGHIRLAMTWFREFSRLGISWTTDPNVLYAGLNKLVCDGTTDGRTTFPPINQLLTQAQPNAIKVIVFYTDGAIFPGDSVDEIGPAAKALRDQNIQIFAISPPQDDASAMVLVTGHINRVLRPSNLPDLVKKFRFIADSVIGLYGDRAQLTHRLDGRNFSVPVEDSQWRKDNTGNLQREVGYLAFKSIDYQHTLIPQTTGLWRIGLSPPEMTFFTPHNQLETMSCEREPLLLVLSPWLLFLAFLPALLWLLAYLMQRRPAKVVPAYIPPPIRSVAPPSPLPSPSALMLERQTVMPTLFIGLGGTGRQALHAIQEQLRAAHLGAENQPYRFLFLDLDARLQEKPSFLKKLDVFELRKTVAPTEIRQATPYLPSANQVLPSHLTWFNARDYLDATREELELSRGTKGQRVLARLALFQWLDKGKILSVLTEECQALLDFASVDSHRQIILLADRTGGVGSGWLVDIARLLRRIALQKQQTGAAFVPEIIGVLSSAPHHQQNRQQQQNRQALDKELETAQMAGAFPQRVTYKPNDELLDKTDNESPFNWLFSVSEPESTFAMTQSAALSAVLVERYPRWTLLSNKQNQGQCLSVQAKGIHVMPDLDYQLVKREILLRLLGAEVLLDLELDAASQKLVVKSVSDSQAVKLLIQWNASEPKGTPWQLLLNAVVVLEGNTQFLAVMAEKGYPDLVWFQQAFVASVTRQLRGMRSDGSWVRPFLPGQAVVALRLFAKRLAQRLKPQAPPGALAEIVTQMIDLAESSATQL
;
A
#
# COMPACT_ATOMS: atom_id res chain seq x y z
N MET A 1 -35.77 15.11 16.56
CA MET A 1 -35.30 16.04 17.61
C MET A 1 -34.61 15.32 18.77
N VAL A 2 -35.27 14.38 19.47
CA VAL A 2 -34.67 13.66 20.62
C VAL A 2 -33.32 13.00 20.31
N ILE A 3 -33.23 12.19 19.24
CA ILE A 3 -31.96 11.57 18.82
C ILE A 3 -30.89 12.62 18.51
N GLY A 4 -31.28 13.72 17.84
CA GLY A 4 -30.38 14.84 17.56
C GLY A 4 -29.88 15.53 18.83
N GLY A 5 -30.72 15.66 19.86
CA GLY A 5 -30.33 16.18 21.17
C GLY A 5 -29.31 15.29 21.87
N PHE A 6 -29.52 13.97 21.88
CA PHE A 6 -28.54 13.01 22.41
C PHE A 6 -27.23 13.03 21.62
N ALA A 7 -27.29 13.13 20.29
CA ALA A 7 -26.12 13.26 19.44
C ALA A 7 -25.31 14.52 19.78
N ALA A 8 -25.97 15.68 19.84
CA ALA A 8 -25.35 16.94 20.21
C ALA A 8 -24.75 16.89 21.64
N TYR A 9 -25.48 16.33 22.60
CA TYR A 9 -24.99 16.14 23.97
C TYR A 9 -23.74 15.23 24.01
N THR A 10 -23.71 14.17 23.21
CA THR A 10 -22.57 13.25 23.12
C THR A 10 -21.34 13.98 22.57
N TYR A 11 -21.48 14.72 21.47
CA TYR A 11 -20.39 15.53 20.91
C TYR A 11 -19.91 16.63 21.86
N LEU A 12 -20.82 17.40 22.46
CA LEU A 12 -20.48 18.47 23.41
C LEU A 12 -19.79 17.93 24.67
N SER A 13 -20.25 16.79 25.17
CA SER A 13 -19.60 16.10 26.28
C SER A 13 -18.21 15.65 25.84
N ASN A 14 -18.09 15.02 24.67
CA ASN A 14 -16.85 14.54 24.06
C ASN A 14 -15.82 15.61 23.73
N ALA A 15 -16.23 16.85 23.49
CA ALA A 15 -15.36 17.98 23.17
C ALA A 15 -14.73 18.70 24.38
N ARG A 16 -15.12 18.37 25.61
CA ARG A 16 -14.53 19.00 26.81
C ARG A 16 -13.04 18.66 26.95
N SER A 17 -12.22 19.67 27.23
CA SER A 17 -10.78 19.51 27.51
C SER A 17 -10.55 18.60 28.71
N GLN A 18 -9.47 17.82 28.65
CA GLN A 18 -8.94 17.02 29.74
C GLN A 18 -7.64 17.69 30.21
N SER A 19 -7.40 17.70 31.52
CA SER A 19 -6.27 18.37 32.18
C SER A 19 -5.20 17.40 32.68
N GLY A 20 -5.54 16.11 32.82
CA GLY A 20 -4.59 15.06 33.19
C GLY A 20 -3.66 14.63 32.05
N LEU A 21 -2.59 13.90 32.38
CA LEU A 21 -1.63 13.41 31.39
C LEU A 21 -2.16 12.23 30.55
N LEU A 22 -3.24 11.57 30.99
CA LEU A 22 -3.87 10.48 30.26
C LEU A 22 -5.24 10.94 29.73
N HIS A 23 -5.37 11.03 28.41
CA HIS A 23 -6.57 11.47 27.73
C HIS A 23 -7.31 10.29 27.12
N CYS A 24 -8.63 10.27 27.25
CA CYS A 24 -9.47 9.24 26.65
C CYS A 24 -10.40 9.83 25.59
N ARG A 25 -10.53 9.16 24.43
CA ARG A 25 -11.47 9.53 23.34
C ARG A 25 -12.04 8.29 22.64
N VAL A 26 -13.19 8.48 21.99
CA VAL A 26 -13.84 7.44 21.18
C VAL A 26 -14.22 8.00 19.81
N GLU A 27 -13.92 7.26 18.75
CA GLU A 27 -14.15 7.66 17.37
C GLU A 27 -14.67 6.49 16.51
N PRO A 28 -15.85 6.62 15.87
CA PRO A 28 -16.81 7.72 16.00
C PRO A 28 -17.61 7.65 17.32
N PRO A 29 -18.12 8.79 17.84
CA PRO A 29 -18.88 8.85 19.10
C PRO A 29 -20.35 8.44 18.98
N ILE A 30 -20.82 8.19 17.75
CA ILE A 30 -22.17 7.72 17.45
C ILE A 30 -22.03 6.53 16.51
N VAL A 31 -22.64 5.40 16.87
CA VAL A 31 -22.55 4.14 16.11
C VAL A 31 -23.86 3.38 16.15
N LEU A 32 -24.04 2.41 15.24
CA LEU A 32 -25.13 1.45 15.36
C LEU A 32 -24.73 0.30 16.29
N THR A 33 -25.75 -0.39 16.82
CA THR A 33 -25.54 -1.61 17.62
C THR A 33 -24.85 -2.66 16.74
N GLY A 34 -23.70 -3.17 17.19
CA GLY A 34 -22.87 -4.12 16.44
C GLY A 34 -21.77 -3.49 15.57
N ASP A 35 -21.77 -2.18 15.35
CA ASP A 35 -20.70 -1.50 14.59
C ASP A 35 -19.45 -1.32 15.46
N ALA A 36 -18.28 -1.58 14.89
CA ALA A 36 -17.01 -1.36 15.57
C ALA A 36 -16.72 0.15 15.73
N THR A 37 -16.23 0.55 16.90
CA THR A 37 -15.69 1.89 17.17
C THR A 37 -14.31 1.79 17.84
N THR A 38 -13.47 2.80 17.70
CA THR A 38 -12.11 2.80 18.25
C THR A 38 -12.06 3.62 19.53
N TYR A 39 -11.56 3.03 20.60
CA TYR A 39 -11.29 3.71 21.87
C TYR A 39 -9.80 3.98 22.00
N THR A 40 -9.43 5.26 22.16
CA THR A 40 -8.04 5.71 22.23
C THR A 40 -7.75 6.31 23.61
N MET A 41 -6.66 5.86 24.22
CA MET A 41 -6.06 6.43 25.43
C MET A 41 -4.72 7.04 25.04
N SER A 42 -4.57 8.35 25.16
CA SER A 42 -3.39 9.11 24.78
C SER A 42 -2.65 9.55 26.04
N PHE A 43 -1.43 9.07 26.25
CA PHE A 43 -0.54 9.57 27.29
C PHE A 43 0.24 10.77 26.75
N LEU A 44 0.05 11.96 27.32
CA LEU A 44 0.68 13.21 26.90
C LEU A 44 2.00 13.47 27.64
N GLY A 45 2.99 12.60 27.44
CA GLY A 45 4.26 12.65 28.17
C GLY A 45 5.03 13.97 28.05
N GLU A 46 4.85 14.73 26.98
CA GLU A 46 5.52 16.05 26.79
C GLU A 46 5.11 17.07 27.84
N GLN A 47 3.83 17.08 28.24
CA GLN A 47 3.31 18.00 29.25
C GLN A 47 3.78 17.66 30.66
N ALA A 48 4.25 16.42 30.85
CA ALA A 48 4.75 15.93 32.13
C ALA A 48 6.19 16.38 32.42
N ARG A 49 6.87 17.02 31.47
CA ARG A 49 8.29 17.39 31.62
C ARG A 49 8.43 18.51 32.67
N PRO A 50 9.21 18.32 33.74
CA PRO A 50 9.22 19.22 34.89
C PRO A 50 9.83 20.62 34.65
N GLU A 51 10.27 21.00 33.45
CA GLU A 51 10.77 22.35 33.16
C GLU A 51 10.68 22.68 31.67
N LYS A 52 10.42 23.96 31.33
CA LYS A 52 10.45 24.52 29.95
C LYS A 52 11.87 24.54 29.33
N GLN A 53 12.83 23.82 29.89
CA GLN A 53 14.16 23.73 29.31
C GLN A 53 14.14 22.70 28.16
N PRO A 54 14.75 23.03 27.01
CA PRO A 54 14.84 22.08 25.90
C PRO A 54 15.55 20.80 26.37
N PRO A 55 15.19 19.62 25.83
CA PRO A 55 15.90 18.38 26.12
C PRO A 55 17.41 18.58 25.96
N PRO A 56 18.24 18.04 26.87
CA PRO A 56 19.68 18.02 26.63
C PRO A 56 19.96 17.26 25.31
N PRO A 57 20.94 17.71 24.50
CA PRO A 57 21.30 17.00 23.28
C PRO A 57 21.75 15.58 23.60
N VAL A 58 21.48 14.65 22.69
CA VAL A 58 21.80 13.24 22.82
C VAL A 58 22.77 12.86 21.71
N GLU A 59 23.83 12.16 22.08
CA GLU A 59 24.83 11.67 21.14
C GLU A 59 24.99 10.16 21.31
N MET A 60 24.58 9.40 20.29
CA MET A 60 24.52 7.94 20.31
C MET A 60 25.52 7.33 19.33
N ILE A 61 26.38 6.45 19.84
CA ILE A 61 27.36 5.68 19.06
C ILE A 61 26.86 4.23 18.94
N PHE A 62 26.63 3.78 17.71
CA PHE A 62 26.38 2.36 17.42
C PHE A 62 27.72 1.65 17.23
N VAL A 63 27.99 0.63 18.04
CA VAL A 63 29.22 -0.18 17.98
C VAL A 63 28.83 -1.58 17.54
N ILE A 64 29.15 -1.92 16.29
CA ILE A 64 28.56 -3.09 15.63
C ILE A 64 29.63 -4.15 15.39
N ASP A 65 29.38 -5.33 15.93
CA ASP A 65 30.15 -6.52 15.65
C ASP A 65 29.79 -7.04 14.26
N ILE A 66 30.78 -7.13 13.39
CA ILE A 66 30.64 -7.66 12.02
C ILE A 66 31.36 -9.00 11.85
N SER A 67 31.62 -9.72 12.93
CA SER A 67 32.18 -11.07 12.84
C SER A 67 31.27 -12.05 12.10
N SER A 68 31.84 -13.18 11.70
CA SER A 68 31.14 -14.18 10.89
C SER A 68 29.91 -14.78 11.58
N SER A 69 29.86 -14.81 12.92
CA SER A 69 28.70 -15.27 13.70
C SER A 69 27.51 -14.32 13.60
N MET A 70 27.76 -13.02 13.38
CA MET A 70 26.72 -11.99 13.29
C MET A 70 25.96 -11.98 11.95
N CYS A 71 26.41 -12.72 10.93
CA CYS A 71 25.83 -12.75 9.58
C CYS A 71 24.30 -12.92 9.57
N HIS A 72 23.78 -13.76 10.46
CA HIS A 72 22.37 -14.15 10.48
C HIS A 72 21.48 -13.09 11.13
N SER A 73 22.00 -12.31 12.09
CA SER A 73 21.21 -11.36 12.88
C SER A 73 21.42 -9.90 12.45
N LEU A 74 22.51 -9.60 11.73
CA LEU A 74 22.82 -8.25 11.27
C LEU A 74 21.71 -7.62 10.41
N PRO A 75 21.04 -8.32 9.47
CA PRO A 75 19.94 -7.74 8.71
C PRO A 75 18.77 -7.27 9.58
N ASP A 76 18.39 -8.08 10.58
CA ASP A 76 17.32 -7.74 11.53
C ASP A 76 17.70 -6.53 12.38
N MET A 77 18.97 -6.44 12.81
CA MET A 77 19.48 -5.28 13.52
C MET A 77 19.44 -4.01 12.69
N ILE A 78 19.91 -4.06 11.45
CA ILE A 78 19.90 -2.90 10.56
C ILE A 78 18.46 -2.40 10.39
N GLN A 79 17.51 -3.31 10.21
CA GLN A 79 16.09 -2.96 10.11
C GLN A 79 15.56 -2.35 11.42
N ALA A 80 15.85 -2.94 12.57
CA ALA A 80 15.39 -2.45 13.85
C ALA A 80 15.98 -1.09 14.23
N ALA A 81 17.29 -0.92 14.04
CA ALA A 81 17.98 0.34 14.25
C ALA A 81 17.41 1.44 13.35
N ARG A 82 17.15 1.14 12.06
CA ARG A 82 16.50 2.09 11.15
C ARG A 82 15.13 2.53 11.66
N THR A 83 14.27 1.60 12.05
CA THR A 83 12.92 1.90 12.56
C THR A 83 12.99 2.84 13.76
N VAL A 84 13.81 2.51 14.74
CA VAL A 84 13.89 3.31 15.98
C VAL A 84 14.58 4.65 15.75
N VAL A 85 15.67 4.69 15.00
CA VAL A 85 16.39 5.94 14.71
C VAL A 85 15.51 6.94 13.96
N HIS A 86 14.70 6.47 13.01
CA HIS A 86 13.79 7.34 12.28
C HIS A 86 12.75 7.96 13.22
N GLU A 87 12.12 7.13 14.08
CA GLU A 87 11.19 7.60 15.11
C GLU A 87 11.85 8.59 16.08
N LEU A 88 13.13 8.41 16.39
CA LEU A 88 13.84 9.31 17.29
C LEU A 88 14.13 10.66 16.67
N VAL A 89 14.67 10.69 15.46
CA VAL A 89 15.08 11.93 14.81
C VAL A 89 13.87 12.77 14.39
N GLU A 90 12.78 12.13 13.92
CA GLU A 90 11.56 12.84 13.53
C GLU A 90 10.90 13.61 14.67
N ASN A 91 11.04 13.14 15.92
CA ASN A 91 10.35 13.70 17.08
C ASN A 91 11.22 14.60 17.95
N THR A 92 12.48 14.89 17.56
CA THR A 92 13.43 15.57 18.45
C THR A 92 14.12 16.81 17.86
N ASP A 93 13.59 17.43 16.81
CA ASP A 93 14.05 18.71 16.25
C ASP A 93 15.60 18.85 16.14
N GLY A 94 16.29 17.76 15.76
CA GLY A 94 17.75 17.75 15.59
C GLY A 94 18.58 17.67 16.88
N HIS A 95 17.97 17.38 18.02
CA HIS A 95 18.66 17.20 19.30
C HIS A 95 19.46 15.89 19.42
N ILE A 96 19.35 14.99 18.44
CA ILE A 96 20.05 13.70 18.43
C ILE A 96 21.10 13.66 17.32
N ARG A 97 22.36 13.40 17.68
CA ARG A 97 23.42 13.03 16.73
C ARG A 97 23.78 11.56 16.87
N LEU A 98 24.07 10.95 15.74
CA LEU A 98 24.32 9.52 15.59
C LEU A 98 25.72 9.33 15.02
N ALA A 99 26.45 8.35 15.51
CA ALA A 99 27.71 7.89 14.93
C ALA A 99 27.74 6.37 14.89
N MET A 100 28.62 5.80 14.07
CA MET A 100 28.74 4.35 13.93
C MET A 100 30.19 3.94 13.87
N THR A 101 30.56 2.98 14.70
CA THR A 101 31.79 2.20 14.60
C THR A 101 31.43 0.74 14.38
N TRP A 102 32.35 0.00 13.77
CA TRP A 102 32.21 -1.44 13.65
C TRP A 102 33.54 -2.10 13.96
N PHE A 103 33.48 -3.36 14.36
CA PHE A 103 34.66 -4.11 14.77
C PHE A 103 34.58 -5.59 14.44
N ARG A 104 35.77 -6.17 14.34
CA ARG A 104 36.11 -7.59 14.22
C ARG A 104 37.50 -7.78 14.85
N GLU A 105 38.48 -8.35 14.15
CA GLU A 105 39.92 -8.33 14.48
C GLU A 105 40.54 -6.91 14.57
N PHE A 106 39.85 -5.92 14.00
CA PHE A 106 40.17 -4.51 14.10
C PHE A 106 38.88 -3.71 14.12
N SER A 107 38.96 -2.44 14.50
CA SER A 107 37.82 -1.53 14.48
C SER A 107 38.03 -0.39 13.49
N ARG A 108 36.92 0.16 12.98
CA ARG A 108 36.95 1.37 12.17
C ARG A 108 35.79 2.30 12.51
N LEU A 109 36.05 3.59 12.34
CA LEU A 109 35.00 4.59 12.28
C LEU A 109 34.24 4.41 10.95
N GLY A 110 32.99 3.96 11.02
CA GLY A 110 32.14 3.81 9.85
C GLY A 110 31.49 5.12 9.43
N ILE A 111 30.91 5.84 10.40
CA ILE A 111 30.19 7.10 10.21
C ILE A 111 30.55 8.05 11.34
N SER A 112 30.98 9.27 11.00
CA SER A 112 31.14 10.36 11.96
C SER A 112 29.79 10.94 12.38
N TRP A 113 29.77 11.79 13.41
CA TRP A 113 28.55 12.38 13.93
C TRP A 113 27.65 13.02 12.85
N THR A 114 26.42 12.54 12.73
CA THR A 114 25.39 13.01 11.78
C THR A 114 24.05 13.18 12.48
N THR A 115 23.24 14.14 12.03
CA THR A 115 21.82 14.25 12.42
C THR A 115 20.89 13.57 11.40
N ASP A 116 21.40 13.23 10.21
CA ASP A 116 20.63 12.58 9.17
C ASP A 116 20.57 11.06 9.39
N PRO A 117 19.38 10.48 9.66
CA PRO A 117 19.21 9.05 9.88
C PRO A 117 19.52 8.23 8.61
N ASN A 118 19.40 8.83 7.42
CA ASN A 118 19.72 8.15 6.16
C ASN A 118 21.22 7.94 5.99
N VAL A 119 22.06 8.84 6.52
CA VAL A 119 23.52 8.66 6.54
C VAL A 119 23.88 7.46 7.42
N LEU A 120 23.26 7.35 8.61
CA LEU A 120 23.44 6.18 9.47
C LEU A 120 23.03 4.90 8.74
N TYR A 121 21.84 4.89 8.13
CA TYR A 121 21.32 3.73 7.42
C TYR A 121 22.19 3.33 6.22
N ALA A 122 22.72 4.30 5.47
CA ALA A 122 23.63 4.05 4.37
C ALA A 122 24.95 3.41 4.85
N GLY A 123 25.45 3.76 6.03
CA GLY A 123 26.61 3.08 6.62
C GLY A 123 26.28 1.69 7.15
N LEU A 124 25.12 1.51 7.80
CA LEU A 124 24.63 0.21 8.25
C LEU A 124 24.51 -0.80 7.09
N ASN A 125 23.97 -0.38 5.93
CA ASN A 125 23.85 -1.25 4.76
C ASN A 125 25.18 -1.59 4.06
N LYS A 126 26.28 -0.91 4.41
CA LYS A 126 27.62 -1.21 3.88
C LYS A 126 28.37 -2.25 4.71
N LEU A 127 27.81 -2.64 5.85
CA LEU A 127 28.44 -3.65 6.71
C LEU A 127 28.42 -5.01 6.00
N VAL A 128 29.57 -5.67 6.00
CA VAL A 128 29.75 -7.02 5.48
C VAL A 128 30.32 -7.85 6.62
N CYS A 129 29.67 -8.97 6.93
CA CYS A 129 30.13 -9.84 8.01
C CYS A 129 31.31 -10.70 7.55
N ASP A 130 32.42 -10.65 8.28
CA ASP A 130 33.60 -11.46 8.04
C ASP A 130 34.54 -11.53 9.27
N GLY A 131 35.42 -12.54 9.29
CA GLY A 131 36.49 -12.66 10.28
C GLY A 131 36.03 -13.03 11.70
N THR A 132 36.97 -12.88 12.64
CA THR A 132 36.80 -13.12 14.09
C THR A 132 36.61 -11.82 14.88
N THR A 133 36.33 -11.92 16.18
CA THR A 133 36.05 -10.77 17.06
C THR A 133 37.22 -10.47 17.99
N ASP A 134 37.68 -9.21 18.05
CA ASP A 134 38.58 -8.69 19.10
C ASP A 134 38.02 -7.39 19.70
N GLY A 135 37.34 -7.52 20.84
CA GLY A 135 36.69 -6.41 21.52
C GLY A 135 37.64 -5.32 22.02
N ARG A 136 38.94 -5.61 22.22
CA ARG A 136 39.93 -4.62 22.67
C ARG A 136 40.09 -3.48 21.68
N THR A 137 39.91 -3.80 20.40
CA THR A 137 40.05 -2.84 19.31
C THR A 137 38.91 -1.82 19.26
N THR A 138 37.79 -2.02 19.96
CA THR A 138 36.59 -1.15 19.86
C THR A 138 36.76 0.24 20.47
N PHE A 139 37.57 0.38 21.52
CA PHE A 139 37.65 1.60 22.32
C PHE A 139 38.34 2.79 21.64
N PRO A 140 39.41 2.63 20.83
CA PRO A 140 40.06 3.78 20.19
C PRO A 140 39.13 4.61 19.28
N PRO A 141 38.33 4.04 18.35
CA PRO A 141 37.37 4.84 17.57
C PRO A 141 36.25 5.44 18.41
N ILE A 142 35.83 4.76 19.49
CA ILE A 142 34.85 5.30 20.45
C ILE A 142 35.43 6.56 21.11
N ASN A 143 36.65 6.50 21.64
CA ASN A 143 37.33 7.64 22.24
C ASN A 143 37.55 8.78 21.23
N GLN A 144 37.86 8.45 19.97
CA GLN A 144 37.94 9.45 18.90
C GLN A 144 36.62 10.19 18.68
N LEU A 145 35.48 9.49 18.70
CA LEU A 145 34.16 10.13 18.59
C LEU A 145 33.81 10.96 19.83
N LEU A 146 34.14 10.46 21.02
CA LEU A 146 33.86 11.14 22.29
C LEU A 146 34.66 12.43 22.48
N THR A 147 35.85 12.56 21.89
CA THR A 147 36.58 13.85 21.89
C THR A 147 35.91 14.92 21.01
N GLN A 148 35.05 14.49 20.07
CA GLN A 148 34.26 15.37 19.19
C GLN A 148 32.82 15.57 19.68
N ALA A 149 32.46 14.90 20.78
CA ALA A 149 31.15 14.94 21.39
C ALA A 149 30.90 16.29 22.07
N GLN A 150 29.64 16.73 22.09
CA GLN A 150 29.27 17.97 22.77
C GLN A 150 29.44 17.81 24.30
N PRO A 151 30.00 18.81 25.00
CA PRO A 151 30.23 18.72 26.44
C PRO A 151 28.96 18.43 27.24
N ASN A 152 27.85 19.08 26.89
CA ASN A 152 26.57 19.00 27.61
C ASN A 152 25.62 17.90 27.08
N ALA A 153 26.05 17.09 26.10
CA ALA A 153 25.23 16.03 25.56
C ALA A 153 25.23 14.79 26.47
N ILE A 154 24.07 14.13 26.55
CA ILE A 154 23.94 12.77 27.08
C ILE A 154 24.60 11.83 26.07
N LYS A 155 25.64 11.13 26.51
CA LYS A 155 26.45 10.25 25.66
C LYS A 155 26.04 8.80 25.86
N VAL A 156 25.76 8.12 24.75
CA VAL A 156 25.22 6.76 24.74
C VAL A 156 26.02 5.90 23.78
N ILE A 157 26.36 4.70 24.21
CA ILE A 157 27.03 3.69 23.39
C ILE A 157 26.13 2.46 23.34
N VAL A 158 25.84 1.99 22.14
CA VAL A 158 25.00 0.81 21.89
C VAL A 158 25.84 -0.25 21.20
N PHE A 159 26.24 -1.27 21.93
CA PHE A 159 26.90 -2.45 21.38
C PHE A 159 25.85 -3.39 20.78
N TYR A 160 26.10 -3.85 19.55
CA TYR A 160 25.38 -4.97 18.96
C TYR A 160 26.39 -6.09 18.65
N THR A 161 26.38 -7.15 19.47
CA THR A 161 27.39 -8.22 19.46
C THR A 161 26.80 -9.49 20.06
N ASP A 162 27.30 -10.65 19.64
CA ASP A 162 27.01 -11.96 20.23
C ASP A 162 27.77 -12.23 21.54
N GLY A 163 28.41 -11.21 22.11
CA GLY A 163 29.09 -11.32 23.40
C GLY A 163 30.47 -11.99 23.32
N ALA A 164 30.92 -12.44 22.14
CA ALA A 164 32.25 -12.99 21.92
C ALA A 164 33.34 -11.88 21.83
N ILE A 165 33.22 -10.84 22.66
CA ILE A 165 34.14 -9.70 22.66
C ILE A 165 35.43 -9.95 23.45
N PHE A 166 35.50 -11.06 24.21
CA PHE A 166 36.67 -11.45 25.02
C PHE A 166 37.40 -12.66 24.39
N PRO A 167 38.31 -12.46 23.43
CA PRO A 167 39.20 -13.53 23.02
C PRO A 167 40.21 -13.83 24.15
N GLY A 168 39.99 -14.93 24.90
CA GLY A 168 40.89 -15.39 25.97
C GLY A 168 40.82 -14.57 27.27
N ASP A 169 41.96 -14.36 27.95
CA ASP A 169 42.08 -13.63 29.22
C ASP A 169 41.95 -12.09 29.07
N SER A 170 41.37 -11.58 27.96
CA SER A 170 41.27 -10.15 27.66
C SER A 170 40.27 -9.37 28.52
N VAL A 171 39.70 -10.02 29.54
CA VAL A 171 38.81 -9.40 30.53
C VAL A 171 39.50 -8.23 31.24
N ASP A 172 40.79 -8.37 31.48
CA ASP A 172 41.62 -7.38 32.18
C ASP A 172 41.84 -6.08 31.38
N GLU A 173 41.62 -6.09 30.05
CA GLU A 173 41.77 -4.89 29.21
C GLU A 173 40.43 -4.19 28.94
N ILE A 174 39.39 -4.96 28.58
CA ILE A 174 38.08 -4.43 28.18
C ILE A 174 37.30 -3.88 29.40
N GLY A 175 37.38 -4.56 30.55
CA GLY A 175 36.68 -4.16 31.77
C GLY A 175 37.07 -2.75 32.25
N PRO A 176 38.38 -2.45 32.44
CA PRO A 176 38.84 -1.13 32.82
C PRO A 176 38.52 -0.04 31.78
N ALA A 177 38.64 -0.34 30.48
CA ALA A 177 38.32 0.62 29.42
C ALA A 177 36.84 1.00 29.42
N ALA A 178 35.94 0.01 29.53
CA ALA A 178 34.50 0.26 29.65
C ALA A 178 34.15 0.98 30.96
N LYS A 179 34.83 0.66 32.07
CA LYS A 179 34.68 1.36 33.35
C LYS A 179 35.06 2.84 33.23
N ALA A 180 36.17 3.17 32.58
CA ALA A 180 36.61 4.54 32.39
C ALA A 180 35.60 5.39 31.59
N LEU A 181 34.87 4.79 30.64
CA LEU A 181 33.76 5.45 29.95
C LEU A 181 32.57 5.68 30.88
N ARG A 182 32.18 4.68 31.68
CA ARG A 182 31.07 4.80 32.63
C ARG A 182 31.36 5.82 33.74
N ASP A 183 32.60 5.92 34.20
CA ASP A 183 33.04 6.92 35.19
C ASP A 183 32.91 8.36 34.66
N GLN A 184 32.82 8.54 33.32
CA GLN A 184 32.49 9.81 32.66
C GLN A 184 30.98 10.00 32.43
N ASN A 185 30.13 9.23 33.13
CA ASN A 185 28.67 9.23 33.01
C ASN A 185 28.15 8.87 31.60
N ILE A 186 28.93 8.08 30.84
CA ILE A 186 28.50 7.56 29.53
C ILE A 186 27.65 6.31 29.75
N GLN A 187 26.46 6.27 29.14
CA GLN A 187 25.58 5.11 29.23
C GLN A 187 25.95 4.08 28.17
N ILE A 188 26.17 2.84 28.59
CA ILE A 188 26.56 1.76 27.69
C ILE A 188 25.49 0.66 27.74
N PHE A 189 24.90 0.37 26.58
CA PHE A 189 23.95 -0.71 26.37
C PHE A 189 24.55 -1.78 25.47
N ALA A 190 24.10 -3.01 25.64
CA ALA A 190 24.46 -4.14 24.81
C ALA A 190 23.18 -4.83 24.34
N ILE A 191 23.08 -5.10 23.05
CA ILE A 191 22.04 -5.95 22.47
C ILE A 191 22.72 -7.19 21.92
N SER A 192 22.34 -8.35 22.44
CA SER A 192 22.93 -9.64 22.08
C SER A 192 21.85 -10.65 21.70
N PRO A 193 22.01 -11.42 20.61
CA PRO A 193 21.15 -12.56 20.30
C PRO A 193 20.95 -13.52 21.50
N PRO A 194 19.85 -14.30 21.52
CA PRO A 194 19.43 -15.02 22.72
C PRO A 194 20.32 -16.23 23.09
N GLN A 195 21.29 -16.60 22.26
CA GLN A 195 22.17 -17.76 22.48
C GLN A 195 23.45 -17.42 23.26
N ASP A 196 23.62 -16.16 23.65
CA ASP A 196 24.93 -15.61 23.99
C ASP A 196 25.16 -15.36 25.50
N ASP A 197 26.43 -15.32 25.90
CA ASP A 197 26.86 -15.10 27.29
C ASP A 197 26.67 -13.62 27.71
N ALA A 198 25.64 -13.35 28.52
CA ALA A 198 25.40 -12.00 29.03
C ALA A 198 26.44 -11.57 30.07
N SER A 199 27.14 -12.49 30.72
CA SER A 199 28.04 -12.16 31.82
C SER A 199 29.20 -11.27 31.35
N ALA A 200 29.73 -11.59 30.16
CA ALA A 200 30.68 -10.78 29.41
C ALA A 200 30.19 -9.34 29.20
N MET A 201 28.98 -9.16 28.65
CA MET A 201 28.45 -7.83 28.37
C MET A 201 28.08 -7.05 29.63
N VAL A 202 27.79 -7.70 30.76
CA VAL A 202 27.59 -7.00 32.05
C VAL A 202 28.84 -6.25 32.48
N LEU A 203 30.04 -6.77 32.22
CA LEU A 203 31.30 -6.08 32.52
C LEU A 203 31.46 -4.80 31.69
N VAL A 204 30.92 -4.80 30.47
CA VAL A 204 30.95 -3.64 29.55
C VAL A 204 29.85 -2.63 29.84
N THR A 205 28.64 -3.07 30.16
CA THR A 205 27.51 -2.16 30.45
C THR A 205 27.49 -1.67 31.89
N GLY A 206 28.13 -2.41 32.80
CA GLY A 206 28.12 -2.18 34.25
C GLY A 206 26.85 -2.65 34.97
N HIS A 207 25.78 -2.98 34.23
CA HIS A 207 24.50 -3.41 34.80
C HIS A 207 23.77 -4.40 33.89
N ILE A 208 23.17 -5.43 34.50
CA ILE A 208 22.43 -6.47 33.79
C ILE A 208 21.21 -5.96 33.02
N ASN A 209 20.54 -4.92 33.52
CA ASN A 209 19.37 -4.30 32.85
C ASN A 209 19.73 -3.55 31.56
N ARG A 210 21.02 -3.33 31.28
CA ARG A 210 21.52 -2.74 30.04
C ARG A 210 21.99 -3.79 29.03
N VAL A 211 21.90 -5.08 29.37
CA VAL A 211 22.14 -6.20 28.46
C VAL A 211 20.78 -6.72 27.98
N LEU A 212 20.46 -6.44 26.73
CA LEU A 212 19.16 -6.67 26.12
C LEU A 212 19.22 -7.87 25.17
N ARG A 213 18.36 -8.86 25.39
CA ARG A 213 18.31 -10.08 24.58
C ARG A 213 17.00 -10.16 23.80
N PRO A 214 16.99 -9.88 22.49
CA PRO A 214 15.80 -9.97 21.69
C PRO A 214 15.56 -11.40 21.20
N SER A 215 14.32 -11.88 21.25
CA SER A 215 13.97 -13.21 20.72
C SER A 215 13.66 -13.25 19.23
N ASN A 216 13.35 -12.09 18.64
CA ASN A 216 12.96 -11.91 17.24
C ASN A 216 13.04 -10.42 16.86
N LEU A 217 12.84 -10.09 15.57
CA LEU A 217 12.88 -8.73 15.06
C LEU A 217 11.92 -7.76 15.80
N PRO A 218 10.63 -8.08 16.04
CA PRO A 218 9.76 -7.20 16.83
C PRO A 218 10.27 -6.90 18.24
N ASP A 219 10.85 -7.89 18.93
CA ASP A 219 11.46 -7.68 20.23
C ASP A 219 12.75 -6.87 20.14
N LEU A 220 13.55 -7.06 19.08
CA LEU A 220 14.75 -6.25 18.79
C LEU A 220 14.41 -4.77 18.60
N VAL A 221 13.35 -4.46 17.85
CA VAL A 221 12.80 -3.10 17.73
C VAL A 221 12.43 -2.56 19.11
N LYS A 222 11.76 -3.35 19.96
CA LYS A 222 11.42 -2.95 21.33
C LYS A 222 12.67 -2.69 22.18
N LYS A 223 13.75 -3.48 22.04
CA LYS A 223 15.01 -3.27 22.77
C LYS A 223 15.71 -1.98 22.36
N PHE A 224 15.82 -1.71 21.06
CA PHE A 224 16.35 -0.44 20.57
C PHE A 224 15.50 0.74 21.06
N ARG A 225 14.16 0.61 21.03
CA ARG A 225 13.26 1.65 21.52
C ARG A 225 13.43 1.88 23.04
N PHE A 226 13.63 0.82 23.81
CA PHE A 226 13.94 0.94 25.24
C PHE A 226 15.22 1.75 25.50
N ILE A 227 16.29 1.50 24.74
CA ILE A 227 17.53 2.30 24.84
C ILE A 227 17.20 3.77 24.57
N ALA A 228 16.49 4.01 23.48
CA ALA A 228 16.16 5.35 23.04
C ALA A 228 15.31 6.13 24.07
N ASP A 229 14.27 5.49 24.59
CA ASP A 229 13.39 6.06 25.62
C ASP A 229 14.16 6.26 26.94
N SER A 230 15.08 5.37 27.30
CA SER A 230 15.97 5.53 28.48
C SER A 230 16.86 6.76 28.39
N VAL A 231 17.20 7.18 27.17
CA VAL A 231 18.11 8.29 26.89
C VAL A 231 17.38 9.62 26.82
N ILE A 232 16.19 9.66 26.21
CA ILE A 232 15.34 10.85 26.15
C ILE A 232 14.75 11.19 27.54
N GLY A 233 14.67 10.18 28.41
CA GLY A 233 14.10 10.27 29.74
C GLY A 233 12.81 9.45 29.82
N LEU A 234 12.72 8.64 30.87
CA LEU A 234 11.53 7.89 31.20
C LEU A 234 10.72 8.67 32.23
N TYR A 235 9.45 8.87 31.93
CA TYR A 235 8.46 9.30 32.92
C TYR A 235 8.18 8.17 33.93
N GLY A 236 8.20 6.92 33.47
CA GLY A 236 8.04 5.76 34.34
C GLY A 236 8.40 4.42 33.68
N ASP A 237 8.59 3.39 34.50
CA ASP A 237 8.82 2.00 34.10
C ASP A 237 7.70 1.06 34.57
N ARG A 238 7.70 -0.18 34.04
CA ARG A 238 6.70 -1.22 34.27
C ARG A 238 5.26 -0.72 34.16
N ALA A 239 5.01 0.15 33.19
CA ALA A 239 3.70 0.73 32.98
C ALA A 239 2.70 -0.32 32.52
N GLN A 240 1.52 -0.32 33.15
CA GLN A 240 0.40 -1.19 32.84
C GLN A 240 -0.86 -0.34 32.70
N LEU A 241 -1.54 -0.49 31.56
CA LEU A 241 -2.80 0.19 31.30
C LEU A 241 -3.96 -0.78 31.54
N THR A 242 -4.88 -0.41 32.42
CA THR A 242 -6.05 -1.19 32.80
C THR A 242 -7.33 -0.45 32.44
N HIS A 243 -8.28 -1.13 31.81
CA HIS A 243 -9.57 -0.57 31.43
C HIS A 243 -10.70 -1.54 31.82
N ARG A 244 -11.51 -1.12 32.79
CA ARG A 244 -12.64 -1.90 33.31
C ARG A 244 -13.86 -1.69 32.44
N LEU A 245 -14.08 -2.56 31.46
CA LEU A 245 -15.21 -2.46 30.52
C LEU A 245 -16.50 -3.06 31.08
N ASP A 246 -17.63 -2.43 30.75
CA ASP A 246 -18.94 -3.03 30.99
C ASP A 246 -19.25 -4.09 29.91
N GLY A 247 -18.89 -5.33 30.21
CA GLY A 247 -19.08 -6.48 29.32
C GLY A 247 -20.54 -6.77 28.96
N ARG A 248 -21.52 -6.16 29.63
CA ARG A 248 -22.95 -6.28 29.26
C ARG A 248 -23.29 -5.43 28.04
N ASN A 249 -22.63 -4.27 27.92
CA ASN A 249 -22.91 -3.28 26.90
C ASN A 249 -21.86 -3.28 25.78
N PHE A 250 -20.68 -3.83 26.03
CA PHE A 250 -19.55 -3.81 25.08
C PHE A 250 -18.87 -5.18 24.97
N SER A 251 -18.51 -5.55 23.75
CA SER A 251 -17.55 -6.64 23.50
C SER A 251 -16.29 -6.09 22.84
N VAL A 252 -15.17 -6.77 23.10
CA VAL A 252 -13.85 -6.40 22.57
C VAL A 252 -13.21 -7.64 21.95
N PRO A 253 -12.89 -7.60 20.64
CA PRO A 253 -12.12 -8.64 19.98
C PRO A 253 -10.66 -8.51 20.42
N VAL A 254 -10.17 -9.49 21.19
CA VAL A 254 -8.81 -9.45 21.77
C VAL A 254 -7.80 -10.23 20.91
N GLU A 255 -8.29 -11.11 20.03
CA GLU A 255 -7.51 -12.16 19.33
C GLU A 255 -6.31 -11.62 18.53
N ASP A 256 -6.35 -10.36 18.06
CA ASP A 256 -5.29 -9.72 17.29
C ASP A 256 -4.73 -8.44 17.93
N SER A 257 -4.97 -8.23 19.23
CA SER A 257 -4.60 -6.99 19.92
C SER A 257 -3.47 -7.18 20.93
N GLN A 258 -2.75 -6.10 21.28
CA GLN A 258 -1.79 -6.10 22.40
C GLN A 258 -2.47 -6.12 23.79
N TRP A 259 -3.80 -6.18 23.83
CA TRP A 259 -4.58 -6.21 25.05
C TRP A 259 -4.83 -7.66 25.47
N ARG A 260 -5.04 -7.87 26.77
CA ARG A 260 -5.40 -9.16 27.36
C ARG A 260 -6.58 -8.93 28.30
N LYS A 261 -7.47 -9.92 28.43
CA LYS A 261 -8.50 -9.91 29.47
C LYS A 261 -7.92 -10.56 30.72
N ASP A 262 -8.01 -9.89 31.85
CA ASP A 262 -7.68 -10.49 33.14
C ASP A 262 -8.78 -11.45 33.62
N ASN A 263 -8.55 -12.13 34.74
CA ASN A 263 -9.51 -13.09 35.31
C ASN A 263 -10.85 -12.45 35.74
N THR A 264 -10.89 -11.12 35.85
CA THR A 264 -12.10 -10.36 36.19
C THR A 264 -12.78 -9.76 34.96
N GLY A 265 -12.23 -9.99 33.76
CA GLY A 265 -12.74 -9.48 32.50
C GLY A 265 -12.30 -8.05 32.15
N ASN A 266 -11.43 -7.41 32.95
CA ASN A 266 -10.88 -6.11 32.58
C ASN A 266 -9.86 -6.28 31.46
N LEU A 267 -9.74 -5.26 30.61
CA LEU A 267 -8.67 -5.20 29.64
C LEU A 267 -7.40 -4.69 30.30
N GLN A 268 -6.29 -5.38 30.08
CA GLN A 268 -4.96 -5.00 30.51
C GLN A 268 -4.02 -4.97 29.31
N ARG A 269 -3.13 -3.98 29.27
CA ARG A 269 -2.03 -3.88 28.32
C ARG A 269 -0.74 -3.56 29.06
N GLU A 270 0.25 -4.42 28.89
CA GLU A 270 1.62 -4.15 29.33
C GLU A 270 2.23 -3.12 28.38
N VAL A 271 2.48 -1.91 28.91
CA VAL A 271 3.11 -0.81 28.18
C VAL A 271 4.63 -0.89 28.30
N GLY A 272 5.12 -1.30 29.47
CA GLY A 272 6.56 -1.39 29.75
C GLY A 272 7.10 -0.04 30.19
N TYR A 273 7.45 0.86 29.27
CA TYR A 273 8.08 2.14 29.61
C TYR A 273 7.24 3.31 29.12
N LEU A 274 7.19 4.38 29.92
CA LEU A 274 6.55 5.64 29.57
C LEU A 274 7.63 6.66 29.28
N ALA A 275 7.76 7.06 28.02
CA ALA A 275 8.67 8.14 27.62
C ALA A 275 7.99 9.50 27.78
N PHE A 276 8.77 10.59 27.88
CA PHE A 276 8.25 11.98 27.81
C PHE A 276 7.81 12.36 26.39
N LYS A 277 6.99 11.53 25.74
CA LYS A 277 6.39 11.76 24.42
C LYS A 277 4.92 11.37 24.44
N SER A 278 4.16 11.95 23.51
CA SER A 278 2.76 11.59 23.35
C SER A 278 2.61 10.17 22.77
N ILE A 279 1.89 9.26 23.43
CA ILE A 279 1.69 7.87 22.98
C ILE A 279 0.20 7.51 23.01
N ASP A 280 -0.32 7.04 21.87
CA ASP A 280 -1.69 6.56 21.74
C ASP A 280 -1.78 5.03 21.89
N TYR A 281 -2.64 4.59 22.81
CA TYR A 281 -3.03 3.21 23.01
C TYR A 281 -4.47 3.03 22.51
N GLN A 282 -4.73 2.04 21.66
CA GLN A 282 -6.06 1.84 21.06
C GLN A 282 -6.56 0.41 21.23
N HIS A 283 -7.87 0.23 21.37
CA HIS A 283 -8.58 -1.04 21.16
C HIS A 283 -9.94 -0.81 20.52
N THR A 284 -10.46 -1.85 19.87
CA THR A 284 -11.77 -1.84 19.21
C THR A 284 -12.88 -2.20 20.21
N LEU A 285 -13.96 -1.43 20.19
CA LEU A 285 -15.17 -1.66 20.96
C LEU A 285 -16.33 -2.00 20.02
N ILE A 286 -17.13 -3.00 20.40
CA ILE A 286 -18.36 -3.37 19.67
C ILE A 286 -19.54 -3.28 20.65
N PRO A 287 -20.41 -2.27 20.53
CA PRO A 287 -21.53 -2.09 21.43
C PRO A 287 -22.61 -3.14 21.16
N GLN A 288 -23.10 -3.75 22.23
CA GLN A 288 -24.10 -4.82 22.21
C GLN A 288 -25.53 -4.29 22.44
N THR A 289 -25.67 -3.12 23.06
CA THR A 289 -26.95 -2.57 23.49
C THR A 289 -27.14 -1.13 23.03
N THR A 290 -28.38 -0.79 22.65
CA THR A 290 -28.78 0.58 22.30
C THR A 290 -28.85 1.45 23.55
N GLY A 291 -28.30 2.67 23.50
CA GLY A 291 -28.33 3.60 24.62
C GLY A 291 -27.27 4.69 24.52
N LEU A 292 -27.30 5.62 25.47
CA LEU A 292 -26.21 6.57 25.71
C LEU A 292 -25.34 5.99 26.82
N TRP A 293 -24.18 5.47 26.47
CA TRP A 293 -23.32 4.73 27.38
C TRP A 293 -22.06 5.51 27.72
N ARG A 294 -21.60 5.39 28.96
CA ARG A 294 -20.21 5.67 29.32
C ARG A 294 -19.38 4.44 28.99
N ILE A 295 -18.22 4.67 28.40
CA ILE A 295 -17.33 3.56 28.05
C ILE A 295 -16.52 3.21 29.29
N GLY A 296 -16.79 2.03 29.85
CA GLY A 296 -16.16 1.53 31.07
C GLY A 296 -17.03 1.70 32.31
N LEU A 297 -16.75 0.88 33.32
CA LEU A 297 -17.28 1.01 34.69
C LEU A 297 -16.48 2.00 35.53
N SER A 298 -15.24 2.26 35.10
CA SER A 298 -14.35 3.30 35.64
C SER A 298 -13.48 3.83 34.48
N PRO A 299 -12.89 5.03 34.63
CA PRO A 299 -11.91 5.51 33.66
C PRO A 299 -10.73 4.53 33.56
N PRO A 300 -10.08 4.42 32.38
CA PRO A 300 -8.82 3.70 32.27
C PRO A 300 -7.78 4.26 33.22
N GLU A 301 -7.02 3.36 33.84
CA GLU A 301 -5.95 3.65 34.79
C GLU A 301 -4.64 3.12 34.26
N MET A 302 -3.59 3.92 34.38
CA MET A 302 -2.21 3.55 34.07
C MET A 302 -1.41 3.56 35.36
N THR A 303 -0.91 2.39 35.75
CA THR A 303 0.00 2.21 36.89
C THR A 303 1.42 2.09 36.37
N PHE A 304 2.39 2.72 37.01
CA PHE A 304 3.80 2.68 36.61
C PHE A 304 4.70 3.01 37.81
N PHE A 305 5.99 2.72 37.73
CA PHE A 305 6.97 3.13 38.74
C PHE A 305 7.76 4.33 38.22
N THR A 306 7.90 5.37 39.04
CA THR A 306 8.74 6.53 38.71
C THR A 306 10.22 6.13 38.67
N PRO A 307 11.13 6.98 38.14
CA PRO A 307 12.57 6.76 38.23
C PRO A 307 13.11 6.57 39.66
N HIS A 308 12.36 7.01 40.68
CA HIS A 308 12.64 6.79 42.10
C HIS A 308 12.04 5.48 42.65
N ASN A 309 11.56 4.60 41.77
CA ASN A 309 10.91 3.33 42.09
C ASN A 309 9.67 3.48 42.99
N GLN A 310 8.94 4.59 42.88
CA GLN A 310 7.66 4.80 43.56
C GLN A 310 6.52 4.43 42.61
N LEU A 311 5.58 3.62 43.09
CA LEU A 311 4.39 3.26 42.31
C LEU A 311 3.44 4.45 42.25
N GLU A 312 3.16 4.92 41.04
CA GLU A 312 2.18 5.96 40.75
C GLU A 312 1.06 5.42 39.86
N THR A 313 -0.11 6.02 39.99
CA THR A 313 -1.29 5.72 39.19
C THR A 313 -1.83 7.01 38.59
N MET A 314 -2.11 7.00 37.30
CA MET A 314 -2.83 8.06 36.62
C MET A 314 -4.09 7.50 35.96
N SER A 315 -5.21 8.19 36.10
CA SER A 315 -6.47 7.83 35.46
C SER A 315 -6.80 8.82 34.36
N CYS A 316 -7.52 8.37 33.33
CA CYS A 316 -8.21 9.33 32.47
C CYS A 316 -9.15 10.18 33.32
N GLU A 317 -9.09 11.49 33.17
CA GLU A 317 -9.99 12.40 33.90
C GLU A 317 -11.45 12.18 33.50
N ARG A 318 -11.66 11.62 32.31
CA ARG A 318 -12.97 11.56 31.69
C ARG A 318 -13.33 10.20 31.12
N GLU A 319 -14.59 9.84 31.30
CA GLU A 319 -15.27 8.73 30.64
C GLU A 319 -15.96 9.24 29.37
N PRO A 320 -15.44 8.95 28.17
CA PRO A 320 -16.10 9.38 26.95
C PRO A 320 -17.47 8.69 26.80
N LEU A 321 -18.42 9.42 26.20
CA LEU A 321 -19.78 8.93 25.94
C LEU A 321 -19.87 8.36 24.53
N LEU A 322 -20.62 7.27 24.40
CA LEU A 322 -20.97 6.64 23.13
C LEU A 322 -22.50 6.58 22.98
N LEU A 323 -23.01 7.17 21.91
CA LEU A 323 -24.42 7.01 21.54
C LEU A 323 -24.56 5.82 20.59
N VAL A 324 -25.20 4.76 21.07
CA VAL A 324 -25.47 3.54 20.30
C VAL A 324 -26.93 3.55 19.87
N LEU A 325 -27.16 3.49 18.57
CA LEU A 325 -28.50 3.45 17.98
C LEU A 325 -28.79 2.04 17.45
N SER A 326 -30.00 1.53 17.64
CA SER A 326 -30.44 0.35 16.87
C SER A 326 -31.08 0.80 15.56
N PRO A 327 -30.93 0.02 14.47
CA PRO A 327 -31.72 0.21 13.26
C PRO A 327 -33.23 0.25 13.55
N TRP A 328 -33.69 -0.52 14.54
CA TRP A 328 -35.09 -0.52 15.00
C TRP A 328 -35.53 0.81 15.61
N LEU A 329 -34.72 1.41 16.50
CA LEU A 329 -35.01 2.73 17.07
C LEU A 329 -35.08 3.80 15.97
N LEU A 330 -34.17 3.75 15.00
CA LEU A 330 -34.21 4.66 13.84
C LEU A 330 -35.49 4.46 13.04
N PHE A 331 -35.87 3.22 12.74
CA PHE A 331 -37.13 2.91 12.06
C PHE A 331 -38.34 3.48 12.80
N LEU A 332 -38.44 3.28 14.12
CA LEU A 332 -39.52 3.85 14.95
C LEU A 332 -39.51 5.38 14.95
N ALA A 333 -38.33 6.00 14.99
CA ALA A 333 -38.20 7.46 14.94
C ALA A 333 -38.66 8.05 13.59
N PHE A 334 -38.45 7.32 12.49
CA PHE A 334 -38.90 7.71 11.16
C PHE A 334 -40.30 7.20 10.80
N LEU A 335 -40.89 6.32 11.62
CA LEU A 335 -42.21 5.73 11.36
C LEU A 335 -43.30 6.79 11.11
N PRO A 336 -43.41 7.89 11.87
CA PRO A 336 -44.42 8.92 11.57
C PRO A 336 -44.23 9.56 10.19
N ALA A 337 -42.98 9.80 9.77
CA ALA A 337 -42.68 10.36 8.45
C ALA A 337 -42.95 9.35 7.33
N LEU A 338 -42.65 8.07 7.56
CA LEU A 338 -42.96 6.98 6.63
C LEU A 338 -44.47 6.76 6.50
N LEU A 339 -45.22 6.78 7.61
CA LEU A 339 -46.68 6.71 7.62
C LEU A 339 -47.31 7.93 6.94
N TRP A 340 -46.76 9.12 7.17
CA TRP A 340 -47.19 10.33 6.47
C TRP A 340 -46.92 10.24 4.97
N LEU A 341 -45.74 9.77 4.56
CA LEU A 341 -45.39 9.57 3.15
C LEU A 341 -46.31 8.53 2.50
N LEU A 342 -46.58 7.42 3.18
CA LEU A 342 -47.52 6.40 2.72
C LEU A 342 -48.93 6.98 2.57
N ALA A 343 -49.42 7.70 3.58
CA ALA A 343 -50.72 8.37 3.53
C ALA A 343 -50.78 9.41 2.39
N TYR A 344 -49.72 10.18 2.20
CA TYR A 344 -49.58 11.15 1.11
C TYR A 344 -49.64 10.47 -0.26
N LEU A 345 -48.93 9.36 -0.43
CA LEU A 345 -48.93 8.57 -1.66
C LEU A 345 -50.30 7.91 -1.91
N MET A 346 -50.99 7.40 -0.88
CA MET A 346 -52.33 6.84 -1.00
C MET A 346 -53.42 7.90 -1.23
N GLN A 347 -53.23 9.12 -0.73
CA GLN A 347 -54.16 10.24 -0.93
C GLN A 347 -53.95 10.97 -2.26
N ARG A 348 -52.85 10.70 -2.98
CA ARG A 348 -52.73 11.12 -4.38
C ARG A 348 -53.76 10.37 -5.24
N ARG A 349 -54.96 10.94 -5.32
CA ARG A 349 -55.86 10.68 -6.44
C ARG A 349 -55.10 11.03 -7.73
N PRO A 350 -55.20 10.22 -8.80
CA PRO A 350 -54.63 10.58 -10.09
C PRO A 350 -55.12 11.97 -10.47
N ALA A 351 -54.18 12.88 -10.76
CA ALA A 351 -54.52 14.26 -11.06
C ALA A 351 -55.51 14.26 -12.23
N LYS A 352 -56.73 14.78 -11.99
CA LYS A 352 -57.69 15.04 -13.05
C LYS A 352 -57.03 16.07 -13.97
N VAL A 353 -56.71 15.67 -15.20
CA VAL A 353 -56.03 16.51 -16.18
C VAL A 353 -56.87 17.77 -16.40
N VAL A 354 -56.42 18.91 -15.85
CA VAL A 354 -57.00 20.22 -16.09
C VAL A 354 -56.24 20.83 -17.27
N PRO A 355 -56.92 21.27 -18.35
CA PRO A 355 -56.25 21.93 -19.47
C PRO A 355 -55.57 23.22 -19.00
N ALA A 356 -54.31 23.39 -19.38
CA ALA A 356 -53.45 24.49 -18.93
C ALA A 356 -54.01 25.86 -19.35
N TYR A 357 -54.29 26.70 -18.35
CA TYR A 357 -54.56 28.13 -18.53
C TYR A 357 -53.23 28.87 -18.70
N ILE A 358 -53.07 29.56 -19.84
CA ILE A 358 -51.88 30.36 -20.17
C ILE A 358 -52.13 31.79 -19.68
N PRO A 359 -51.42 32.30 -18.65
CA PRO A 359 -51.51 33.70 -18.26
C PRO A 359 -50.70 34.60 -19.22
N PRO A 360 -51.09 35.89 -19.36
CA PRO A 360 -50.45 36.83 -20.28
C PRO A 360 -49.01 37.19 -19.84
N PRO A 361 -48.12 37.50 -20.80
CA PRO A 361 -46.68 37.59 -20.58
C PRO A 361 -46.29 38.83 -19.78
N ILE A 362 -45.74 38.61 -18.58
CA ILE A 362 -45.00 39.63 -17.85
C ILE A 362 -43.65 39.79 -18.55
N ARG A 363 -43.39 40.96 -19.14
CA ARG A 363 -42.08 41.34 -19.69
C ARG A 363 -41.08 41.53 -18.55
N SER A 364 -40.54 40.43 -18.05
CA SER A 364 -39.26 40.42 -17.34
C SER A 364 -38.14 40.48 -18.37
N VAL A 365 -37.12 41.28 -18.10
CA VAL A 365 -35.87 41.29 -18.88
C VAL A 365 -35.36 39.85 -18.90
N ALA A 366 -35.12 39.30 -20.09
CA ALA A 366 -34.69 37.93 -20.25
C ALA A 366 -33.48 37.67 -19.35
N PRO A 367 -33.50 36.67 -18.45
CA PRO A 367 -32.28 36.22 -17.82
C PRO A 367 -31.27 35.91 -18.93
N PRO A 368 -29.98 36.24 -18.75
CA PRO A 368 -28.96 35.92 -19.74
C PRO A 368 -29.14 34.45 -20.13
N SER A 369 -29.20 34.19 -21.44
CA SER A 369 -29.44 32.86 -21.97
C SER A 369 -28.59 31.87 -21.17
N PRO A 370 -29.19 30.86 -20.52
CA PRO A 370 -28.39 29.82 -19.88
C PRO A 370 -27.41 29.35 -20.94
N LEU A 371 -26.12 29.34 -20.59
CA LEU A 371 -25.06 28.82 -21.46
C LEU A 371 -25.60 27.55 -22.10
N PRO A 372 -25.49 27.38 -23.44
CA PRO A 372 -25.99 26.18 -24.08
C PRO A 372 -25.45 25.00 -23.29
N SER A 373 -26.36 24.21 -22.71
CA SER A 373 -25.99 22.97 -22.05
C SER A 373 -25.09 22.26 -23.05
N PRO A 374 -23.82 21.98 -22.72
CA PRO A 374 -22.93 21.32 -23.66
C PRO A 374 -23.71 20.14 -24.21
N SER A 375 -23.88 20.10 -25.54
CA SER A 375 -24.67 19.06 -26.21
C SER A 375 -24.32 17.77 -25.52
N ALA A 376 -25.32 17.10 -24.94
CA ALA A 376 -25.12 15.80 -24.34
C ALA A 376 -24.59 14.93 -25.48
N LEU A 377 -23.27 14.84 -25.60
CA LEU A 377 -22.59 13.83 -26.37
C LEU A 377 -22.95 12.57 -25.59
N MET A 378 -24.12 12.02 -25.89
CA MET A 378 -24.43 10.62 -25.67
C MET A 378 -23.46 9.88 -26.59
N LEU A 379 -22.21 9.79 -26.14
CA LEU A 379 -21.36 8.70 -26.57
C LEU A 379 -22.15 7.46 -26.16
N GLU A 380 -22.73 6.79 -27.14
CA GLU A 380 -23.27 5.46 -26.94
C GLU A 380 -22.18 4.65 -26.26
N ARG A 381 -22.43 4.24 -25.01
CA ARG A 381 -21.51 3.40 -24.26
C ARG A 381 -21.18 2.21 -25.15
N GLN A 382 -19.92 2.10 -25.57
CA GLN A 382 -19.49 0.89 -26.22
C GLN A 382 -19.71 -0.25 -25.23
N THR A 383 -20.35 -1.33 -25.68
CA THR A 383 -20.69 -2.47 -24.82
C THR A 383 -19.44 -3.01 -24.14
N VAL A 384 -19.49 -3.22 -22.83
CA VAL A 384 -18.43 -3.87 -22.05
C VAL A 384 -17.99 -5.20 -22.66
N MET A 385 -16.76 -5.64 -22.39
CA MET A 385 -16.26 -6.88 -22.98
C MET A 385 -16.77 -8.11 -22.20
N PRO A 386 -17.36 -9.11 -22.87
CA PRO A 386 -17.77 -10.34 -22.20
C PRO A 386 -16.60 -11.01 -21.48
N THR A 387 -16.78 -11.25 -20.18
CA THR A 387 -15.68 -11.64 -19.28
C THR A 387 -16.10 -12.77 -18.34
N LEU A 388 -15.30 -13.84 -18.31
CA LEU A 388 -15.36 -14.87 -17.27
C LEU A 388 -14.26 -14.61 -16.24
N PHE A 389 -14.63 -14.29 -15.01
CA PHE A 389 -13.71 -14.15 -13.88
C PHE A 389 -13.60 -15.48 -13.15
N ILE A 390 -12.36 -15.95 -12.96
CA ILE A 390 -12.08 -17.21 -12.26
C ILE A 390 -11.14 -16.94 -11.09
N GLY A 391 -11.62 -17.14 -9.87
CA GLY A 391 -10.85 -16.99 -8.64
C GLY A 391 -10.34 -18.33 -8.13
N LEU A 392 -9.03 -18.44 -7.90
CA LEU A 392 -8.37 -19.65 -7.41
C LEU A 392 -7.96 -19.51 -5.94
N GLY A 393 -8.49 -20.39 -5.08
CA GLY A 393 -8.23 -20.38 -3.64
C GLY A 393 -8.86 -19.20 -2.89
N GLY A 394 -8.67 -19.15 -1.57
CA GLY A 394 -9.28 -18.12 -0.71
C GLY A 394 -9.01 -16.68 -1.14
N THR A 395 -7.78 -16.39 -1.57
CA THR A 395 -7.38 -15.08 -2.08
C THR A 395 -8.09 -14.72 -3.39
N GLY A 396 -8.16 -15.66 -4.34
CA GLY A 396 -8.90 -15.46 -5.60
C GLY A 396 -10.39 -15.20 -5.35
N ARG A 397 -11.00 -15.85 -4.35
CA ARG A 397 -12.38 -15.57 -3.95
C ARG A 397 -12.60 -14.15 -3.45
N GLN A 398 -11.73 -13.67 -2.57
CA GLN A 398 -11.82 -12.30 -2.04
C GLN A 398 -11.73 -11.29 -3.19
N ALA A 399 -10.84 -11.53 -4.15
CA ALA A 399 -10.75 -10.72 -5.35
C ALA A 399 -12.05 -10.76 -6.17
N LEU A 400 -12.69 -11.92 -6.35
CA LEU A 400 -13.98 -11.99 -7.07
C LEU A 400 -15.07 -11.14 -6.39
N HIS A 401 -15.20 -11.21 -5.07
CA HIS A 401 -16.18 -10.38 -4.35
C HIS A 401 -15.88 -8.88 -4.51
N ALA A 402 -14.61 -8.48 -4.40
CA ALA A 402 -14.21 -7.09 -4.62
C ALA A 402 -14.47 -6.64 -6.06
N ILE A 403 -14.29 -7.52 -7.06
CA ILE A 403 -14.64 -7.23 -8.47
C ILE A 403 -16.14 -7.06 -8.63
N GLN A 404 -16.97 -7.94 -8.06
CA GLN A 404 -18.43 -7.81 -8.12
C GLN A 404 -18.89 -6.46 -7.56
N GLU A 405 -18.33 -6.04 -6.43
CA GLU A 405 -18.63 -4.75 -5.82
C GLU A 405 -18.21 -3.57 -6.71
N GLN A 406 -17.01 -3.62 -7.28
CA GLN A 406 -16.50 -2.57 -8.15
C GLN A 406 -17.24 -2.49 -9.47
N LEU A 407 -17.57 -3.62 -10.11
CA LEU A 407 -18.37 -3.64 -11.35
C LEU A 407 -19.79 -3.16 -11.09
N ARG A 408 -20.38 -3.51 -9.94
CA ARG A 408 -21.69 -2.98 -9.55
C ARG A 408 -21.64 -1.46 -9.42
N ALA A 409 -20.60 -0.92 -8.80
CA ALA A 409 -20.40 0.53 -8.69
C ALA A 409 -20.14 1.18 -10.06
N ALA A 410 -19.31 0.54 -10.90
CA ALA A 410 -18.91 1.03 -12.21
C ALA A 410 -20.01 0.90 -13.27
N HIS A 411 -21.00 0.02 -13.11
CA HIS A 411 -22.10 -0.13 -14.07
C HIS A 411 -23.44 0.29 -13.48
N LEU A 412 -23.44 1.05 -12.38
CA LEU A 412 -24.64 1.58 -11.71
C LEU A 412 -25.70 0.51 -11.43
N GLY A 413 -25.26 -0.72 -11.14
CA GLY A 413 -26.14 -1.86 -10.90
C GLY A 413 -26.94 -2.35 -12.12
N ALA A 414 -26.52 -2.01 -13.34
CA ALA A 414 -27.20 -2.46 -14.55
C ALA A 414 -27.27 -4.00 -14.60
N GLU A 415 -28.49 -4.52 -14.75
CA GLU A 415 -28.76 -5.94 -14.88
C GLU A 415 -28.29 -6.46 -16.27
N ASN A 416 -27.99 -7.75 -16.37
CA ASN A 416 -27.58 -8.42 -17.63
C ASN A 416 -26.22 -8.01 -18.22
N GLN A 417 -25.24 -7.60 -17.40
CA GLN A 417 -23.88 -7.47 -17.89
C GLN A 417 -23.31 -8.84 -18.31
N PRO A 418 -22.48 -8.92 -19.36
CA PRO A 418 -21.92 -10.17 -19.89
C PRO A 418 -20.76 -10.69 -19.03
N TYR A 419 -20.98 -10.80 -17.70
CA TYR A 419 -20.00 -11.26 -16.73
C TYR A 419 -20.41 -12.58 -16.11
N ARG A 420 -19.42 -13.46 -15.93
CA ARG A 420 -19.56 -14.73 -15.20
C ARG A 420 -18.49 -14.80 -14.12
N PHE A 421 -18.83 -15.41 -12.99
CA PHE A 421 -17.92 -15.56 -11.86
C PHE A 421 -17.86 -17.02 -11.44
N LEU A 422 -16.66 -17.60 -11.50
CA LEU A 422 -16.38 -18.96 -11.09
C LEU A 422 -15.34 -18.96 -9.98
N PHE A 423 -15.67 -19.57 -8.85
CA PHE A 423 -14.74 -19.79 -7.75
C PHE A 423 -14.34 -21.27 -7.64
N LEU A 424 -13.03 -21.53 -7.63
CA LEU A 424 -12.44 -22.87 -7.51
C LEU A 424 -11.56 -22.97 -6.26
N ASP A 425 -11.82 -23.94 -5.39
CA ASP A 425 -11.03 -24.17 -4.17
C ASP A 425 -11.14 -25.60 -3.63
N LEU A 426 -10.27 -25.93 -2.68
CA LEU A 426 -10.28 -27.12 -1.83
C LEU A 426 -10.95 -26.85 -0.47
N ASP A 427 -10.93 -25.61 0.03
CA ASP A 427 -11.51 -25.28 1.34
C ASP A 427 -13.05 -25.28 1.30
N ALA A 428 -13.65 -26.22 2.02
CA ALA A 428 -15.10 -26.35 2.11
C ALA A 428 -15.71 -25.67 3.35
N ARG A 429 -14.90 -25.21 4.29
CA ARG A 429 -15.38 -24.52 5.50
C ARG A 429 -15.76 -23.08 5.23
N LEU A 430 -15.26 -22.51 4.14
CA LEU A 430 -15.64 -21.18 3.69
C LEU A 430 -17.09 -21.10 3.16
N GLN A 431 -17.99 -22.01 3.55
CA GLN A 431 -19.42 -21.81 3.36
C GLN A 431 -19.79 -20.46 3.97
N GLU A 432 -20.34 -19.57 3.14
CA GLU A 432 -20.69 -18.24 3.58
C GLU A 432 -21.67 -18.36 4.74
N LYS A 433 -21.33 -17.72 5.86
CA LYS A 433 -22.38 -17.20 6.73
C LYS A 433 -23.30 -16.41 5.80
N PRO A 434 -24.59 -16.78 5.67
CA PRO A 434 -25.50 -16.08 4.78
C PRO A 434 -25.52 -14.62 5.23
N SER A 435 -24.87 -13.73 4.47
CA SER A 435 -24.98 -12.31 4.73
C SER A 435 -26.44 -11.95 4.45
N PHE A 436 -27.09 -11.31 5.42
CA PHE A 436 -28.50 -10.90 5.30
C PHE A 436 -28.75 -9.99 4.07
N LEU A 437 -27.68 -9.45 3.49
CA LEU A 437 -27.67 -8.60 2.29
C LEU A 437 -27.51 -9.36 0.96
N LYS A 438 -27.37 -10.69 0.93
CA LYS A 438 -27.20 -11.49 -0.30
C LYS A 438 -28.31 -11.35 -1.34
N LYS A 439 -29.49 -10.88 -0.96
CA LYS A 439 -30.58 -10.59 -1.92
C LYS A 439 -30.28 -9.41 -2.86
N LEU A 440 -29.15 -8.71 -2.67
CA LEU A 440 -28.74 -7.57 -3.49
C LEU A 440 -27.56 -7.88 -4.42
N ASP A 441 -27.08 -9.12 -4.49
CA ASP A 441 -25.97 -9.48 -5.37
C ASP A 441 -26.47 -9.60 -6.82
N VAL A 442 -26.05 -8.63 -7.65
CA VAL A 442 -26.43 -8.51 -9.08
C VAL A 442 -25.75 -9.59 -9.94
N PHE A 443 -24.63 -10.16 -9.47
CA PHE A 443 -23.85 -11.15 -10.20
C PHE A 443 -23.82 -12.50 -9.47
N GLU A 444 -24.21 -13.57 -10.14
CA GLU A 444 -24.13 -14.92 -9.59
C GLU A 444 -22.68 -15.42 -9.52
N LEU A 445 -22.22 -15.78 -8.32
CA LEU A 445 -20.92 -16.41 -8.10
C LEU A 445 -21.09 -17.94 -8.04
N ARG A 446 -20.75 -18.63 -9.13
CA ARG A 446 -20.75 -20.10 -9.17
C ARG A 446 -19.58 -20.63 -8.35
N LYS A 447 -19.88 -21.43 -7.33
CA LYS A 447 -18.88 -22.02 -6.44
C LYS A 447 -18.70 -23.48 -6.74
N THR A 448 -17.47 -23.86 -7.02
CA THR A 448 -17.10 -25.24 -7.31
C THR A 448 -15.97 -25.62 -6.38
N VAL A 449 -16.30 -26.36 -5.33
CA VAL A 449 -15.34 -26.87 -4.34
C VAL A 449 -15.06 -28.33 -4.62
N ALA A 450 -13.81 -28.75 -4.42
CA ALA A 450 -13.42 -30.14 -4.64
C ALA A 450 -14.28 -31.11 -3.79
N PRO A 451 -14.75 -32.23 -4.36
CA PRO A 451 -15.49 -33.25 -3.62
C PRO A 451 -14.70 -33.79 -2.42
N THR A 452 -15.40 -34.33 -1.41
CA THR A 452 -14.77 -34.85 -0.18
C THR A 452 -13.69 -35.89 -0.48
N GLU A 453 -13.94 -36.76 -1.47
CA GLU A 453 -12.97 -37.75 -1.92
C GLU A 453 -11.65 -37.16 -2.46
N ILE A 454 -11.63 -35.91 -2.94
CA ILE A 454 -10.42 -35.23 -3.44
C ILE A 454 -9.71 -34.46 -2.33
N ARG A 455 -10.47 -34.04 -1.31
CA ARG A 455 -9.96 -33.26 -0.18
C ARG A 455 -9.16 -34.10 0.82
N GLN A 456 -9.19 -35.43 0.69
CA GLN A 456 -8.35 -36.33 1.47
C GLN A 456 -7.20 -36.82 0.59
N ALA A 457 -5.97 -36.36 0.82
CA ALA A 457 -4.83 -36.77 0.01
C ALA A 457 -4.34 -38.19 0.34
N THR A 458 -4.64 -38.71 1.54
CA THR A 458 -4.16 -40.00 2.06
C THR A 458 -4.42 -41.19 1.14
N PRO A 459 -5.62 -41.40 0.56
CA PRO A 459 -5.90 -42.54 -0.30
C PRO A 459 -5.10 -42.57 -1.60
N TYR A 460 -4.41 -41.48 -1.93
CA TYR A 460 -3.69 -41.29 -3.19
C TYR A 460 -2.18 -41.19 -3.00
N LEU A 461 -1.69 -41.27 -1.76
CA LEU A 461 -0.28 -41.50 -1.53
C LEU A 461 0.02 -42.96 -1.91
N PRO A 462 0.86 -43.22 -2.92
CA PRO A 462 1.25 -44.58 -3.24
C PRO A 462 1.92 -45.19 -2.00
N SER A 463 1.74 -46.51 -1.81
CA SER A 463 2.58 -47.24 -0.86
C SER A 463 4.04 -47.05 -1.24
N ALA A 464 4.98 -47.07 -0.28
CA ALA A 464 6.39 -46.74 -0.51
C ALA A 464 7.07 -47.49 -1.69
N ASN A 465 6.51 -48.64 -2.10
CA ASN A 465 7.00 -49.48 -3.20
C ASN A 465 6.13 -49.46 -4.47
N GLN A 466 5.03 -48.70 -4.48
CA GLN A 466 4.14 -48.62 -5.64
C GLN A 466 4.67 -47.57 -6.63
N VAL A 467 4.85 -47.99 -7.88
CA VAL A 467 5.30 -47.11 -8.97
C VAL A 467 4.19 -46.08 -9.23
N LEU A 468 4.54 -44.78 -9.12
CA LEU A 468 3.63 -43.69 -9.48
C LEU A 468 3.28 -43.75 -10.97
N PRO A 469 2.04 -43.44 -11.36
CA PRO A 469 1.70 -43.22 -12.76
C PRO A 469 2.67 -42.23 -13.42
N SER A 470 3.03 -42.47 -14.68
CA SER A 470 4.05 -41.69 -15.40
C SER A 470 3.81 -40.18 -15.41
N HIS A 471 2.53 -39.76 -15.40
CA HIS A 471 2.11 -38.36 -15.38
C HIS A 471 2.18 -37.69 -14.00
N LEU A 472 2.46 -38.45 -12.94
CA LEU A 472 2.67 -37.98 -11.57
C LEU A 472 4.14 -38.07 -11.11
N THR A 473 5.08 -38.24 -12.05
CA THR A 473 6.52 -38.33 -11.74
C THR A 473 7.12 -37.06 -11.11
N TRP A 474 6.44 -35.92 -11.24
CA TRP A 474 6.78 -34.67 -10.56
C TRP A 474 6.43 -34.67 -9.07
N PHE A 475 5.58 -35.60 -8.61
CA PHE A 475 5.14 -35.71 -7.22
C PHE A 475 6.05 -36.69 -6.45
N ASN A 476 6.81 -36.19 -5.48
CA ASN A 476 7.60 -37.03 -4.60
C ASN A 476 6.79 -37.48 -3.38
N ALA A 477 6.18 -38.66 -3.47
CA ALA A 477 5.35 -39.20 -2.38
C ALA A 477 6.13 -39.41 -1.06
N ARG A 478 7.47 -39.56 -1.12
CA ARG A 478 8.31 -39.77 0.06
C ARG A 478 8.28 -38.59 1.04
N ASP A 479 8.11 -37.39 0.52
CA ASP A 479 8.05 -36.16 1.33
C ASP A 479 6.79 -36.10 2.21
N TYR A 480 5.83 -37.01 1.99
CA TYR A 480 4.53 -37.05 2.68
C TYR A 480 4.24 -38.39 3.37
N LEU A 481 5.20 -39.32 3.43
CA LEU A 481 5.00 -40.62 4.10
C LEU A 481 4.75 -40.47 5.61
N ASP A 482 5.46 -39.53 6.24
CA ASP A 482 5.33 -39.22 7.67
C ASP A 482 4.32 -38.10 7.94
N ALA A 483 3.64 -37.59 6.90
CA ALA A 483 2.67 -36.53 7.05
C ALA A 483 1.45 -37.03 7.84
N THR A 484 1.04 -36.24 8.83
CA THR A 484 -0.14 -36.52 9.63
C THR A 484 -1.40 -36.48 8.79
N ARG A 485 -2.45 -37.19 9.23
CA ARG A 485 -3.77 -37.14 8.58
C ARG A 485 -4.29 -35.70 8.45
N GLU A 486 -3.98 -34.83 9.41
CA GLU A 486 -4.39 -33.42 9.37
C GLU A 486 -3.61 -32.60 8.33
N GLU A 487 -2.36 -32.94 8.03
CA GLU A 487 -1.59 -32.30 6.95
C GLU A 487 -2.09 -32.72 5.56
N LEU A 488 -2.59 -33.95 5.45
CA LEU A 488 -3.17 -34.50 4.22
C LEU A 488 -4.67 -34.20 4.04
N GLU A 489 -5.30 -33.55 5.03
CA GLU A 489 -6.70 -33.12 4.99
C GLU A 489 -6.81 -31.70 4.40
N LEU A 490 -7.14 -31.64 3.11
CA LEU A 490 -7.18 -30.43 2.29
C LEU A 490 -8.51 -29.65 2.40
N SER A 491 -9.49 -30.14 3.18
CA SER A 491 -10.74 -29.41 3.42
C SER A 491 -10.58 -28.08 4.13
N ARG A 492 -9.38 -27.83 4.67
CA ARG A 492 -8.93 -26.61 5.35
C ARG A 492 -8.00 -25.76 4.46
N GLY A 493 -7.99 -26.02 3.15
CA GLY A 493 -6.95 -25.56 2.24
C GLY A 493 -5.67 -26.40 2.36
N THR A 494 -4.65 -26.08 1.57
CA THR A 494 -3.41 -26.88 1.53
C THR A 494 -2.34 -26.42 2.50
N LYS A 495 -2.64 -25.50 3.43
CA LYS A 495 -1.65 -24.92 4.36
C LYS A 495 -0.41 -24.39 3.63
N GLY A 496 -0.62 -23.77 2.46
CA GLY A 496 0.46 -23.28 1.59
C GLY A 496 1.19 -24.35 0.79
N GLN A 497 0.87 -25.65 0.91
CA GLN A 497 1.54 -26.71 0.17
C GLN A 497 1.03 -26.76 -1.27
N ARG A 498 1.79 -26.16 -2.18
CA ARG A 498 1.49 -26.09 -3.63
C ARG A 498 1.41 -27.47 -4.28
N VAL A 499 2.32 -28.36 -3.92
CA VAL A 499 2.43 -29.73 -4.47
C VAL A 499 1.16 -30.55 -4.17
N LEU A 500 0.66 -30.50 -2.93
CA LEU A 500 -0.60 -31.15 -2.54
C LEU A 500 -1.81 -30.54 -3.24
N ALA A 501 -1.82 -29.21 -3.44
CA ALA A 501 -2.88 -28.57 -4.20
C ALA A 501 -2.92 -29.11 -5.62
N ARG A 502 -1.77 -29.13 -6.31
CA ARG A 502 -1.67 -29.64 -7.68
C ARG A 502 -2.06 -31.11 -7.79
N LEU A 503 -1.66 -31.94 -6.83
CA LEU A 503 -2.05 -33.35 -6.78
C LEU A 503 -3.58 -33.50 -6.71
N ALA A 504 -4.23 -32.70 -5.86
CA ALA A 504 -5.69 -32.70 -5.75
C ALA A 504 -6.38 -32.27 -7.06
N LEU A 505 -5.82 -31.30 -7.80
CA LEU A 505 -6.34 -30.92 -9.13
C LEU A 505 -6.27 -32.07 -10.12
N PHE A 506 -5.15 -32.79 -10.19
CA PHE A 506 -4.99 -33.94 -11.10
C PHE A 506 -6.02 -35.03 -10.80
N GLN A 507 -6.25 -35.33 -9.52
CA GLN A 507 -7.28 -36.30 -9.12
C GLN A 507 -8.69 -35.81 -9.44
N TRP A 508 -8.94 -34.51 -9.30
CA TRP A 508 -10.24 -33.92 -9.63
C TRP A 508 -10.51 -33.98 -11.13
N LEU A 509 -9.49 -33.75 -11.96
CA LEU A 509 -9.53 -33.90 -13.41
C LEU A 509 -9.78 -35.35 -13.82
N ASP A 510 -9.13 -36.32 -13.15
CA ASP A 510 -9.34 -37.74 -13.45
C ASP A 510 -10.81 -38.18 -13.24
N LYS A 511 -11.49 -37.60 -12.24
CA LYS A 511 -12.92 -37.80 -11.98
C LYS A 511 -13.85 -36.98 -12.89
N GLY A 512 -13.33 -36.15 -13.78
CA GLY A 512 -14.06 -35.40 -14.81
C GLY A 512 -14.91 -34.20 -14.33
N LYS A 513 -15.18 -34.07 -13.02
CA LYS A 513 -16.11 -33.06 -12.47
C LYS A 513 -15.68 -31.62 -12.68
N ILE A 514 -14.38 -31.29 -12.54
CA ILE A 514 -13.91 -29.91 -12.75
C ILE A 514 -13.88 -29.56 -14.24
N LEU A 515 -13.59 -30.53 -15.10
CA LEU A 515 -13.50 -30.30 -16.53
C LEU A 515 -14.86 -29.90 -17.11
N SER A 516 -15.94 -30.59 -16.71
CA SER A 516 -17.30 -30.21 -17.15
C SER A 516 -17.67 -28.79 -16.74
N VAL A 517 -17.32 -28.38 -15.51
CA VAL A 517 -17.56 -27.01 -15.03
C VAL A 517 -16.79 -25.97 -15.86
N LEU A 518 -15.51 -26.21 -16.14
CA LEU A 518 -14.70 -25.31 -16.98
C LEU A 518 -15.25 -25.24 -18.41
N THR A 519 -15.70 -26.36 -18.97
CA THR A 519 -16.29 -26.41 -20.31
C THR A 519 -17.63 -25.66 -20.37
N GLU A 520 -18.49 -25.83 -19.37
CA GLU A 520 -19.77 -25.11 -19.27
C GLU A 520 -19.58 -23.60 -19.17
N GLU A 521 -18.70 -23.13 -18.28
CA GLU A 521 -18.45 -21.69 -18.11
C GLU A 521 -17.76 -21.07 -19.34
N CYS A 522 -16.85 -21.81 -19.97
CA CYS A 522 -16.24 -21.36 -21.22
C CYS A 522 -17.28 -21.28 -22.35
N GLN A 523 -18.21 -22.24 -22.44
CA GLN A 523 -19.30 -22.19 -23.41
C GLN A 523 -20.22 -21.00 -23.14
N ALA A 524 -20.62 -20.80 -21.88
CA ALA A 524 -21.47 -19.67 -21.50
C ALA A 524 -20.83 -18.30 -21.83
N LEU A 525 -19.50 -18.18 -21.71
CA LEU A 525 -18.77 -17.00 -22.16
C LEU A 525 -18.84 -16.82 -23.68
N LEU A 526 -18.68 -17.90 -24.45
CA LEU A 526 -18.75 -17.88 -25.92
C LEU A 526 -20.15 -17.52 -26.42
N ASP A 527 -21.19 -17.86 -25.66
CA ASP A 527 -22.59 -17.57 -26.02
C ASP A 527 -22.96 -16.09 -25.84
N PHE A 528 -22.17 -15.29 -25.11
CA PHE A 528 -22.40 -13.85 -25.04
C PHE A 528 -22.16 -13.17 -26.40
N ALA A 529 -23.05 -12.23 -26.73
CA ALA A 529 -22.85 -11.32 -27.85
C ALA A 529 -21.64 -10.41 -27.58
N SER A 530 -20.79 -10.21 -28.59
CA SER A 530 -19.65 -9.29 -28.52
C SER A 530 -19.61 -8.45 -29.78
N VAL A 531 -19.48 -7.13 -29.63
CA VAL A 531 -19.53 -6.16 -30.74
C VAL A 531 -18.33 -6.31 -31.69
N ASP A 532 -17.18 -6.71 -31.18
CA ASP A 532 -15.93 -6.88 -31.93
C ASP A 532 -15.45 -8.33 -31.92
N SER A 533 -16.30 -9.26 -31.50
CA SER A 533 -15.98 -10.67 -31.33
C SER A 533 -14.87 -10.99 -30.30
N HIS A 534 -14.44 -10.02 -29.50
CA HIS A 534 -13.49 -10.27 -28.41
C HIS A 534 -14.23 -10.74 -27.15
N ARG A 535 -13.64 -11.71 -26.47
CA ARG A 535 -14.08 -12.29 -25.19
C ARG A 535 -12.84 -12.56 -24.36
N GLN A 536 -12.96 -12.47 -23.03
CA GLN A 536 -11.81 -12.72 -22.17
C GLN A 536 -12.14 -13.58 -20.94
N ILE A 537 -11.10 -14.21 -20.42
CA ILE A 537 -11.09 -14.94 -19.17
C ILE A 537 -10.01 -14.29 -18.28
N ILE A 538 -10.39 -13.84 -17.09
CA ILE A 538 -9.47 -13.26 -16.11
C ILE A 538 -9.31 -14.25 -14.96
N LEU A 539 -8.10 -14.78 -14.79
CA LEU A 539 -7.70 -15.70 -13.73
C LEU A 539 -7.05 -14.93 -12.58
N LEU A 540 -7.62 -15.05 -11.39
CA LEU A 540 -7.18 -14.37 -10.17
C LEU A 540 -6.60 -15.37 -9.19
N ALA A 541 -5.34 -15.17 -8.80
CA ALA A 541 -4.65 -16.07 -7.89
C ALA A 541 -3.65 -15.34 -6.98
N ASP A 542 -3.36 -15.96 -5.84
CA ASP A 542 -2.22 -15.60 -5.00
C ASP A 542 -0.95 -16.30 -5.50
N ARG A 543 0.07 -15.51 -5.80
CA ARG A 543 1.38 -15.98 -6.25
C ARG A 543 2.11 -16.79 -5.17
N THR A 544 1.75 -16.61 -3.89
CA THR A 544 2.35 -17.27 -2.74
C THR A 544 1.47 -18.37 -2.12
N GLY A 545 0.18 -18.38 -2.45
CA GLY A 545 -0.80 -19.31 -1.88
C GLY A 545 -0.70 -20.72 -2.46
N GLY A 546 -1.09 -21.75 -1.71
CA GLY A 546 -0.96 -23.14 -2.16
C GLY A 546 -1.84 -23.49 -3.38
N VAL A 547 -3.14 -23.19 -3.31
CA VAL A 547 -4.10 -23.42 -4.42
C VAL A 547 -3.83 -22.48 -5.59
N GLY A 548 -3.76 -21.17 -5.31
CA GLY A 548 -3.53 -20.15 -6.34
C GLY A 548 -2.27 -20.42 -7.15
N SER A 549 -1.13 -20.59 -6.49
CA SER A 549 0.13 -20.87 -7.18
C SER A 549 0.18 -22.27 -7.80
N GLY A 550 -0.52 -23.25 -7.23
CA GLY A 550 -0.51 -24.63 -7.71
C GLY A 550 -1.37 -24.89 -8.94
N TRP A 551 -2.45 -24.12 -9.12
CA TRP A 551 -3.46 -24.38 -10.16
C TRP A 551 -3.41 -23.42 -11.33
N LEU A 552 -2.87 -22.22 -11.15
CA LEU A 552 -3.02 -21.13 -12.12
C LEU A 552 -2.62 -21.52 -13.56
N VAL A 553 -1.42 -22.08 -13.74
CA VAL A 553 -0.91 -22.46 -15.06
C VAL A 553 -1.71 -23.62 -15.65
N ASP A 554 -2.04 -24.62 -14.83
CA ASP A 554 -2.75 -25.82 -15.27
C ASP A 554 -4.20 -25.48 -15.70
N ILE A 555 -4.91 -24.65 -14.93
CA ILE A 555 -6.26 -24.16 -15.28
C ILE A 555 -6.23 -23.31 -16.55
N ALA A 556 -5.25 -22.43 -16.72
CA ALA A 556 -5.12 -21.62 -17.93
C ALA A 556 -4.87 -22.47 -19.18
N ARG A 557 -4.01 -23.51 -19.08
CA ARG A 557 -3.80 -24.50 -20.15
C ARG A 557 -5.10 -25.21 -20.52
N LEU A 558 -5.85 -25.69 -19.54
CA LEU A 558 -7.11 -26.39 -19.77
C LEU A 558 -8.14 -25.48 -20.45
N LEU A 559 -8.30 -24.24 -19.99
CA LEU A 559 -9.19 -23.26 -20.61
C LEU A 559 -8.79 -22.97 -22.05
N ARG A 560 -7.48 -22.87 -22.33
CA ARG A 560 -6.98 -22.72 -23.70
C ARG A 560 -7.33 -23.91 -24.57
N ARG A 561 -7.08 -25.14 -24.09
CA ARG A 561 -7.40 -26.38 -24.81
C ARG A 561 -8.90 -26.51 -25.09
N ILE A 562 -9.76 -26.20 -24.11
CA ILE A 562 -11.22 -26.20 -24.26
C ILE A 562 -11.63 -25.18 -25.34
N ALA A 563 -11.11 -23.96 -25.28
CA ALA A 563 -11.44 -22.92 -26.25
C ALA A 563 -11.00 -23.28 -27.68
N LEU A 564 -9.80 -23.85 -27.84
CA LEU A 564 -9.32 -24.35 -29.15
C LEU A 564 -10.17 -25.50 -29.68
N GLN A 565 -10.54 -26.46 -28.83
CA GLN A 565 -11.42 -27.56 -29.23
C GLN A 565 -12.77 -27.01 -29.73
N LYS A 566 -13.31 -26.01 -29.05
CA LYS A 566 -14.55 -25.34 -29.46
C LYS A 566 -14.39 -24.59 -30.78
N GLN A 567 -13.24 -23.97 -31.01
CA GLN A 567 -12.92 -23.32 -32.28
C GLN A 567 -12.93 -24.33 -33.44
N GLN A 568 -12.36 -25.51 -33.24
CA GLN A 568 -12.38 -26.60 -34.22
C GLN A 568 -13.80 -27.10 -34.52
N THR A 569 -14.71 -27.04 -33.55
CA THR A 569 -16.14 -27.38 -33.72
C THR A 569 -17.02 -26.23 -34.25
N GLY A 570 -16.42 -25.09 -34.65
CA GLY A 570 -17.14 -23.98 -35.28
C GLY A 570 -17.32 -22.71 -34.43
N ALA A 571 -16.73 -22.64 -33.22
CA ALA A 571 -16.65 -21.37 -32.52
C ALA A 571 -15.72 -20.42 -33.27
N ALA A 572 -16.16 -19.19 -33.51
CA ALA A 572 -15.41 -18.26 -34.35
C ALA A 572 -14.14 -17.70 -33.68
N PHE A 573 -14.00 -17.79 -32.35
CA PHE A 573 -12.95 -17.12 -31.59
C PHE A 573 -12.48 -17.90 -30.36
N VAL A 574 -11.21 -17.71 -30.00
CA VAL A 574 -10.59 -18.19 -28.77
C VAL A 574 -10.52 -17.02 -27.78
N PRO A 575 -11.11 -17.10 -26.57
CA PRO A 575 -11.02 -16.03 -25.59
C PRO A 575 -9.58 -15.70 -25.22
N GLU A 576 -9.33 -14.42 -24.94
CA GLU A 576 -8.06 -14.01 -24.35
C GLU A 576 -8.01 -14.44 -22.89
N ILE A 577 -6.87 -14.99 -22.45
CA ILE A 577 -6.68 -15.41 -21.06
C ILE A 577 -5.68 -14.47 -20.41
N ILE A 578 -6.12 -13.80 -19.34
CA ILE A 578 -5.35 -12.83 -18.57
C ILE A 578 -5.14 -13.39 -17.16
N GLY A 579 -3.90 -13.48 -16.70
CA GLY A 579 -3.60 -13.83 -15.31
C GLY A 579 -3.34 -12.58 -14.48
N VAL A 580 -4.02 -12.43 -13.34
CA VAL A 580 -3.81 -11.36 -12.37
C VAL A 580 -3.34 -11.99 -11.05
N LEU A 581 -2.06 -11.79 -10.78
CA LEU A 581 -1.33 -12.36 -9.65
C LEU A 581 -1.20 -11.35 -8.53
N SER A 582 -1.73 -11.70 -7.37
CA SER A 582 -1.46 -10.95 -6.15
C SER A 582 -0.23 -11.51 -5.42
N SER A 583 0.58 -10.64 -4.83
CA SER A 583 1.73 -11.05 -4.00
C SER A 583 1.82 -10.19 -2.76
N ALA A 584 2.02 -10.84 -1.60
CA ALA A 584 2.50 -10.18 -0.39
C ALA A 584 3.96 -9.71 -0.58
N PRO A 585 4.46 -8.77 0.23
CA PRO A 585 5.85 -8.30 0.16
C PRO A 585 6.83 -9.38 0.59
N HIS A 586 8.04 -9.37 0.02
CA HIS A 586 9.08 -10.37 0.33
C HIS A 586 9.41 -10.51 1.83
N HIS A 587 9.41 -9.41 2.58
CA HIS A 587 9.79 -9.41 3.99
C HIS A 587 8.74 -10.03 4.94
N GLN A 588 7.51 -10.23 4.46
CA GLN A 588 6.44 -10.90 5.23
C GLN A 588 6.25 -12.37 4.83
N GLN A 589 6.95 -12.83 3.80
CA GLN A 589 6.76 -14.18 3.28
C GLN A 589 7.58 -15.18 4.08
N ASN A 590 6.93 -16.23 4.57
CA ASN A 590 7.64 -17.39 5.10
C ASN A 590 8.38 -18.13 3.96
N ARG A 591 9.32 -19.02 4.33
CA ARG A 591 10.14 -19.77 3.36
C ARG A 591 9.29 -20.53 2.33
N GLN A 592 8.16 -21.10 2.77
CA GLN A 592 7.25 -21.85 1.91
C GLN A 592 6.55 -20.96 0.88
N GLN A 593 6.10 -19.77 1.26
CA GLN A 593 5.50 -18.76 0.37
C GLN A 593 6.50 -18.26 -0.68
N GLN A 594 7.76 -18.07 -0.27
CA GLN A 594 8.85 -17.71 -1.20
C GLN A 594 9.11 -18.84 -2.20
N GLN A 595 9.14 -20.09 -1.74
CA GLN A 595 9.27 -21.28 -2.60
C GLN A 595 8.11 -21.41 -3.59
N ASN A 596 6.87 -21.21 -3.13
CA ASN A 596 5.68 -21.23 -4.00
C ASN A 596 5.78 -20.18 -5.11
N ARG A 597 6.19 -18.95 -4.75
CA ARG A 597 6.38 -17.86 -5.70
C ARG A 597 7.45 -18.22 -6.74
N GLN A 598 8.63 -18.64 -6.31
CA GLN A 598 9.71 -19.02 -7.22
C GLN A 598 9.31 -20.16 -8.15
N ALA A 599 8.61 -21.17 -7.62
CA ALA A 599 8.17 -22.31 -8.41
C ALA A 599 7.10 -21.91 -9.44
N LEU A 600 6.14 -21.06 -9.07
CA LEU A 600 5.16 -20.51 -10.01
C LEU A 600 5.83 -19.63 -11.07
N ASP A 601 6.78 -18.79 -10.70
CA ASP A 601 7.48 -17.90 -11.64
C ASP A 601 8.19 -18.68 -12.73
N LYS A 602 8.90 -19.74 -12.33
CA LYS A 602 9.57 -20.66 -13.26
C LYS A 602 8.58 -21.40 -14.15
N GLU A 603 7.44 -21.81 -13.61
CA GLU A 603 6.38 -22.46 -14.40
C GLU A 603 5.70 -21.51 -15.38
N LEU A 604 5.49 -20.25 -15.00
CA LEU A 604 4.95 -19.22 -15.89
C LEU A 604 5.93 -18.94 -17.03
N GLU A 605 7.21 -18.72 -16.72
CA GLU A 605 8.26 -18.54 -17.73
C GLU A 605 8.28 -19.72 -18.71
N THR A 606 8.29 -20.94 -18.18
CA THR A 606 8.25 -22.16 -18.99
C THR A 606 6.98 -22.22 -19.83
N ALA A 607 5.80 -22.01 -19.25
CA ALA A 607 4.53 -22.12 -19.96
C ALA A 607 4.34 -21.02 -21.02
N GLN A 608 4.84 -19.80 -20.80
CA GLN A 608 4.81 -18.72 -21.80
C GLN A 608 5.63 -19.06 -23.04
N MET A 609 6.68 -19.87 -22.89
CA MET A 609 7.50 -20.34 -24.01
C MET A 609 6.81 -21.42 -24.87
N ALA A 610 5.62 -21.93 -24.50
CA ALA A 610 4.95 -23.01 -25.23
C ALA A 610 4.70 -22.72 -26.73
N GLY A 611 4.57 -21.44 -27.11
CA GLY A 611 4.47 -21.01 -28.50
C GLY A 611 5.74 -21.20 -29.33
N ALA A 612 6.91 -21.12 -28.69
CA ALA A 612 8.22 -21.34 -29.33
C ALA A 612 8.73 -22.78 -29.10
N PHE A 613 8.40 -23.35 -27.95
CA PHE A 613 8.85 -24.66 -27.49
C PHE A 613 7.64 -25.47 -27.00
N PRO A 614 7.00 -26.26 -27.88
CA PRO A 614 5.82 -27.06 -27.53
C PRO A 614 6.02 -27.91 -26.28
N GLN A 615 5.03 -27.94 -25.40
CA GLN A 615 5.10 -28.65 -24.12
C GLN A 615 4.02 -29.71 -24.01
N ARG A 616 4.42 -30.99 -23.93
CA ARG A 616 3.48 -32.05 -23.61
C ARG A 616 3.17 -32.05 -22.11
N VAL A 617 1.90 -31.87 -21.78
CA VAL A 617 1.41 -31.94 -20.40
C VAL A 617 0.26 -32.92 -20.35
N THR A 618 0.44 -33.96 -19.52
CA THR A 618 -0.49 -35.05 -19.33
C THR A 618 -1.08 -34.97 -17.93
N TYR A 619 -2.39 -34.69 -17.83
CA TYR A 619 -3.13 -34.78 -16.57
C TYR A 619 -3.78 -36.16 -16.41
N LYS A 620 -4.26 -36.73 -17.51
CA LYS A 620 -4.83 -38.07 -17.60
C LYS A 620 -4.37 -38.73 -18.90
N PRO A 621 -3.57 -39.81 -18.86
CA PRO A 621 -3.07 -40.48 -20.06
C PRO A 621 -4.20 -40.95 -20.98
N ASN A 622 -3.96 -40.86 -22.31
CA ASN A 622 -4.90 -41.27 -23.36
C ASN A 622 -6.21 -40.47 -23.47
N ASP A 623 -6.35 -39.39 -22.70
CA ASP A 623 -7.48 -38.47 -22.83
C ASP A 623 -7.14 -37.38 -23.85
N GLU A 624 -8.03 -37.15 -24.81
CA GLU A 624 -7.79 -36.25 -25.96
C GLU A 624 -7.50 -34.80 -25.54
N LEU A 625 -8.12 -34.34 -24.44
CA LEU A 625 -7.95 -32.98 -23.95
C LEU A 625 -6.87 -32.91 -22.86
N LEU A 626 -6.81 -33.94 -22.00
CA LEU A 626 -5.95 -33.95 -20.82
C LEU A 626 -4.54 -34.51 -21.09
N ASP A 627 -4.30 -35.19 -22.21
CA ASP A 627 -2.97 -35.64 -22.68
C ASP A 627 -2.62 -34.98 -24.02
N LYS A 628 -2.16 -33.73 -23.96
CA LYS A 628 -1.94 -32.91 -25.16
C LYS A 628 -0.65 -32.11 -25.08
N THR A 629 -0.08 -31.84 -26.26
CA THR A 629 1.02 -30.88 -26.44
C THR A 629 0.45 -29.48 -26.61
N ASP A 630 0.83 -28.58 -25.71
CA ASP A 630 0.53 -27.16 -25.77
C ASP A 630 1.49 -26.49 -26.75
N ASN A 631 0.94 -25.91 -27.81
CA ASN A 631 1.69 -25.22 -28.87
C ASN A 631 1.54 -23.69 -28.80
N GLU A 632 0.90 -23.18 -27.74
CA GLU A 632 0.69 -21.76 -27.53
C GLU A 632 0.74 -21.44 -26.04
N SER A 633 1.06 -20.20 -25.72
CA SER A 633 1.07 -19.74 -24.33
C SER A 633 -0.34 -19.85 -23.72
N PRO A 634 -0.48 -20.34 -22.48
CA PRO A 634 -1.76 -20.37 -21.81
C PRO A 634 -2.31 -18.95 -21.53
N PHE A 635 -1.45 -17.93 -21.39
CA PHE A 635 -1.89 -16.54 -21.16
C PHE A 635 -1.52 -15.63 -22.31
N ASN A 636 -2.43 -14.74 -22.69
CA ASN A 636 -2.12 -13.60 -23.54
C ASN A 636 -1.39 -12.51 -22.75
N TRP A 637 -1.80 -12.32 -21.48
CA TRP A 637 -1.31 -11.27 -20.60
C TRP A 637 -1.15 -11.78 -19.17
N LEU A 638 -0.10 -11.32 -18.49
CA LEU A 638 0.15 -11.61 -17.08
C LEU A 638 0.40 -10.30 -16.34
N PHE A 639 -0.34 -10.07 -15.27
CA PHE A 639 -0.19 -8.93 -14.38
C PHE A 639 0.20 -9.41 -12.99
N SER A 640 1.12 -8.70 -12.34
CA SER A 640 1.46 -8.91 -10.93
C SER A 640 1.17 -7.64 -10.15
N VAL A 641 0.34 -7.76 -9.11
CA VAL A 641 -0.02 -6.71 -8.16
C VAL A 641 0.67 -7.04 -6.83
N SER A 642 1.53 -6.15 -6.36
CA SER A 642 2.28 -6.32 -5.11
C SER A 642 2.01 -5.14 -4.18
N GLU A 643 1.42 -5.41 -3.02
CA GLU A 643 1.13 -4.39 -1.99
C GLU A 643 1.61 -4.87 -0.60
N PRO A 644 1.86 -3.96 0.35
CA PRO A 644 2.25 -4.27 1.74
C PRO A 644 1.33 -5.24 2.46
N GLU A 645 0.04 -5.18 2.16
CA GLU A 645 -1.00 -5.96 2.81
C GLU A 645 -1.77 -6.78 1.76
N SER A 646 -2.11 -8.03 2.09
CA SER A 646 -2.82 -8.92 1.17
C SER A 646 -4.21 -8.40 0.80
N THR A 647 -4.91 -7.77 1.74
CA THR A 647 -6.21 -7.12 1.53
C THR A 647 -6.13 -6.02 0.47
N PHE A 648 -5.12 -5.15 0.54
CA PHE A 648 -4.89 -4.12 -0.48
C PHE A 648 -4.50 -4.71 -1.84
N ALA A 649 -3.66 -5.74 -1.86
CA ALA A 649 -3.32 -6.44 -3.10
C ALA A 649 -4.58 -7.01 -3.79
N MET A 650 -5.58 -7.47 -3.02
CA MET A 650 -6.86 -7.94 -3.57
C MET A 650 -7.68 -6.82 -4.15
N THR A 651 -7.85 -5.72 -3.40
CA THR A 651 -8.62 -4.56 -3.86
C THR A 651 -8.02 -3.98 -5.15
N GLN A 652 -6.68 -3.98 -5.26
CA GLN A 652 -6.00 -3.54 -6.48
C GLN A 652 -6.09 -4.54 -7.64
N SER A 653 -6.02 -5.84 -7.35
CA SER A 653 -6.26 -6.90 -8.35
C SER A 653 -7.69 -6.80 -8.90
N ALA A 654 -8.66 -6.50 -8.02
CA ALA A 654 -10.03 -6.25 -8.40
C ALA A 654 -10.15 -4.99 -9.27
N ALA A 655 -9.53 -3.88 -8.86
CA ALA A 655 -9.58 -2.61 -9.58
C ALA A 655 -9.02 -2.76 -10.99
N LEU A 656 -7.87 -3.40 -11.13
CA LEU A 656 -7.28 -3.72 -12.44
C LEU A 656 -8.23 -4.57 -13.28
N SER A 657 -8.86 -5.59 -12.69
CA SER A 657 -9.77 -6.49 -13.40
C SER A 657 -11.05 -5.79 -13.87
N ALA A 658 -11.59 -4.88 -13.06
CA ALA A 658 -12.73 -4.04 -13.43
C ALA A 658 -12.36 -3.04 -14.54
N VAL A 659 -11.12 -2.55 -14.58
CA VAL A 659 -10.64 -1.70 -15.69
C VAL A 659 -10.51 -2.50 -16.98
N LEU A 660 -10.08 -3.76 -16.90
CA LEU A 660 -9.87 -4.62 -18.07
C LEU A 660 -11.16 -5.07 -18.77
N VAL A 661 -12.34 -4.91 -18.16
CA VAL A 661 -13.61 -5.15 -18.88
C VAL A 661 -14.03 -3.97 -19.77
N GLU A 662 -13.48 -2.79 -19.50
CA GLU A 662 -13.75 -1.58 -20.28
C GLU A 662 -12.89 -1.56 -21.54
N ARG A 663 -13.54 -1.44 -22.71
CA ARG A 663 -12.86 -1.54 -24.01
C ARG A 663 -11.71 -0.56 -24.19
N TYR A 664 -11.95 0.71 -23.89
CA TYR A 664 -10.97 1.77 -24.14
C TYR A 664 -9.78 1.76 -23.16
N PRO A 665 -10.00 1.68 -21.82
CA PRO A 665 -8.91 1.47 -20.87
C PRO A 665 -8.10 0.20 -21.16
N ARG A 666 -8.79 -0.91 -21.48
CA ARG A 666 -8.12 -2.14 -21.89
C ARG A 666 -7.26 -1.93 -23.13
N TRP A 667 -7.81 -1.34 -24.20
CA TRP A 667 -7.03 -1.08 -25.41
C TRP A 667 -5.79 -0.25 -25.11
N THR A 668 -5.92 0.77 -24.26
CA THR A 668 -4.79 1.60 -23.84
C THR A 668 -3.72 0.78 -23.11
N LEU A 669 -4.12 -0.06 -22.14
CA LEU A 669 -3.22 -0.92 -21.37
C LEU A 669 -2.54 -2.01 -22.21
N LEU A 670 -3.25 -2.56 -23.19
CA LEU A 670 -2.82 -3.72 -23.98
C LEU A 670 -2.30 -3.37 -25.39
N SER A 671 -2.36 -2.10 -25.80
CA SER A 671 -1.96 -1.64 -27.14
C SER A 671 -0.47 -1.87 -27.43
N ASN A 672 0.37 -1.93 -26.41
CA ASN A 672 1.79 -2.20 -26.59
C ASN A 672 2.06 -3.70 -26.76
N LYS A 673 2.10 -4.16 -28.01
CA LYS A 673 2.37 -5.57 -28.38
C LYS A 673 3.71 -6.11 -27.86
N GLN A 674 4.69 -5.26 -27.53
CA GLN A 674 5.98 -5.71 -26.97
C GLN A 674 5.81 -6.38 -25.59
N ASN A 675 4.69 -6.14 -24.92
CA ASN A 675 4.42 -6.65 -23.58
C ASN A 675 3.66 -8.00 -23.58
N GLN A 676 3.28 -8.52 -24.75
CA GLN A 676 2.51 -9.77 -24.83
C GLN A 676 3.34 -10.94 -24.29
N GLY A 677 2.78 -11.71 -23.35
CA GLY A 677 3.44 -12.84 -22.70
C GLY A 677 4.45 -12.49 -21.59
N GLN A 678 4.75 -11.21 -21.35
CA GLN A 678 5.58 -10.78 -20.22
C GLN A 678 4.73 -10.57 -18.95
N CYS A 679 5.33 -10.83 -17.77
CA CYS A 679 4.69 -10.51 -16.48
C CYS A 679 4.84 -9.02 -16.19
N LEU A 680 3.77 -8.26 -16.36
CA LEU A 680 3.71 -6.84 -16.10
C LEU A 680 3.49 -6.57 -14.61
N SER A 681 4.50 -6.04 -13.93
CA SER A 681 4.34 -5.55 -12.57
C SER A 681 3.56 -4.24 -12.58
N VAL A 682 2.33 -4.25 -12.07
CA VAL A 682 1.46 -3.08 -12.01
C VAL A 682 1.25 -2.70 -10.56
N GLN A 683 1.76 -1.52 -10.18
CA GLN A 683 1.29 -0.83 -8.99
C GLN A 683 0.06 -0.02 -9.40
N ALA A 684 -1.11 -0.67 -9.37
CA ALA A 684 -2.36 0.06 -9.46
C ALA A 684 -2.48 0.82 -8.12
N LYS A 685 -2.08 2.08 -8.07
CA LYS A 685 -2.40 2.96 -6.95
C LYS A 685 -3.40 3.99 -7.45
N GLY A 686 -4.66 3.84 -7.01
CA GLY A 686 -5.69 4.85 -7.22
C GLY A 686 -6.49 4.77 -8.52
N ILE A 687 -6.59 3.61 -9.18
CA ILE A 687 -7.47 3.45 -10.35
C ILE A 687 -8.89 3.17 -9.86
N HIS A 688 -9.61 4.21 -9.44
CA HIS A 688 -11.08 4.19 -9.35
C HIS A 688 -11.62 4.71 -10.69
N VAL A 689 -12.17 3.82 -11.52
CA VAL A 689 -12.89 4.21 -12.74
C VAL A 689 -14.37 4.33 -12.38
N MET A 690 -14.87 5.57 -12.25
CA MET A 690 -16.31 5.83 -12.29
C MET A 690 -16.75 6.07 -13.75
N PRO A 691 -17.95 5.63 -14.14
CA PRO A 691 -18.33 5.49 -15.54
C PRO A 691 -18.94 6.78 -16.13
N ASP A 692 -18.26 7.32 -17.13
CA ASP A 692 -18.66 8.24 -18.20
C ASP A 692 -19.02 9.71 -17.95
N LEU A 693 -19.94 10.08 -17.05
CA LEU A 693 -20.20 11.52 -16.88
C LEU A 693 -18.98 12.27 -16.30
N ASP A 694 -18.15 11.46 -15.66
CA ASP A 694 -16.91 11.81 -15.06
C ASP A 694 -15.75 11.90 -16.05
N TYR A 695 -15.75 11.39 -17.29
CA TYR A 695 -14.48 11.36 -18.06
C TYR A 695 -13.84 12.75 -18.32
N GLN A 696 -14.64 13.82 -18.46
CA GLN A 696 -14.13 15.20 -18.53
C GLN A 696 -13.87 15.80 -17.13
N LEU A 697 -14.70 15.46 -16.13
CA LEU A 697 -14.52 15.87 -14.75
C LEU A 697 -13.33 15.18 -14.09
N VAL A 698 -13.01 13.96 -14.48
CA VAL A 698 -11.93 13.05 -14.12
C VAL A 698 -10.72 13.29 -15.02
N LYS A 699 -10.86 13.74 -16.27
CA LYS A 699 -9.72 14.37 -16.93
C LYS A 699 -9.29 15.62 -16.13
N ARG A 700 -10.24 16.41 -15.62
CA ARG A 700 -9.96 17.54 -14.70
C ARG A 700 -9.58 17.12 -13.28
N GLU A 701 -10.12 16.02 -12.76
CA GLU A 701 -9.93 15.56 -11.38
C GLU A 701 -8.69 14.67 -11.27
N ILE A 702 -8.39 13.81 -12.25
CA ILE A 702 -7.09 13.16 -12.42
C ILE A 702 -6.03 14.21 -12.74
N LEU A 703 -6.33 15.25 -13.51
CA LEU A 703 -5.42 16.40 -13.62
C LEU A 703 -5.23 17.01 -12.22
N LEU A 704 -6.29 17.39 -11.48
CA LEU A 704 -6.21 17.93 -10.10
C LEU A 704 -5.56 16.97 -9.08
N ARG A 705 -5.70 15.65 -9.22
CA ARG A 705 -5.13 14.61 -8.35
C ARG A 705 -3.68 14.27 -8.72
N LEU A 706 -3.33 14.29 -10.01
CA LEU A 706 -1.93 14.30 -10.50
C LEU A 706 -1.22 15.61 -10.14
N LEU A 707 -1.99 16.69 -10.05
CA LEU A 707 -1.56 18.02 -9.66
C LEU A 707 -1.51 18.21 -8.11
N GLY A 708 -2.15 17.33 -7.34
CA GLY A 708 -2.20 17.37 -5.89
C GLY A 708 -3.11 18.48 -5.33
N ALA A 709 -3.49 18.37 -4.05
CA ALA A 709 -4.25 19.41 -3.33
C ALA A 709 -3.55 20.78 -3.33
N GLU A 710 -2.25 20.79 -3.62
CA GLU A 710 -1.39 21.96 -3.73
C GLU A 710 -1.65 22.81 -4.98
N VAL A 711 -2.36 22.31 -5.99
CA VAL A 711 -2.80 23.17 -7.12
C VAL A 711 -3.93 24.12 -6.73
N LEU A 712 -4.65 23.82 -5.65
CA LEU A 712 -5.52 24.80 -5.02
C LEU A 712 -4.72 25.94 -4.35
N LEU A 713 -3.41 25.75 -4.05
CA LEU A 713 -2.54 26.80 -3.50
C LEU A 713 -2.11 27.84 -4.54
N ASP A 714 -2.24 27.52 -5.84
CA ASP A 714 -1.93 28.42 -6.95
C ASP A 714 -3.18 29.13 -7.50
N LEU A 715 -4.35 28.87 -6.88
CA LEU A 715 -5.59 29.55 -7.17
C LEU A 715 -5.89 30.53 -6.03
N GLU A 716 -6.04 31.81 -6.36
CA GLU A 716 -6.56 32.83 -5.45
C GLU A 716 -8.01 33.15 -5.80
N LEU A 717 -8.81 33.50 -4.78
CA LEU A 717 -10.16 33.97 -5.04
C LEU A 717 -10.06 35.41 -5.54
N ASP A 718 -10.45 35.67 -6.78
CA ASP A 718 -10.56 37.03 -7.29
C ASP A 718 -11.67 37.76 -6.52
N ALA A 719 -11.28 38.80 -5.78
CA ALA A 719 -12.19 39.55 -4.91
C ALA A 719 -13.39 40.14 -5.68
N ALA A 720 -13.20 40.50 -6.96
CA ALA A 720 -14.23 41.12 -7.78
C ALA A 720 -15.23 40.11 -8.37
N SER A 721 -14.74 38.98 -8.90
CA SER A 721 -15.60 37.99 -9.56
C SER A 721 -16.03 36.83 -8.66
N GLN A 722 -15.43 36.69 -7.47
CA GLN A 722 -15.59 35.54 -6.56
C GLN A 722 -15.27 34.20 -7.25
N LYS A 723 -14.49 34.22 -8.32
CA LYS A 723 -14.02 33.02 -9.03
C LYS A 723 -12.59 32.72 -8.61
N LEU A 724 -12.24 31.44 -8.59
CA LEU A 724 -10.85 31.02 -8.46
C LEU A 724 -10.09 31.41 -9.72
N VAL A 725 -9.08 32.25 -9.57
CA VAL A 725 -8.16 32.67 -10.64
C VAL A 725 -6.75 32.21 -10.29
N VAL A 726 -5.94 31.98 -11.31
CA VAL A 726 -4.53 31.66 -11.13
C VAL A 726 -3.82 32.84 -10.50
N LYS A 727 -3.02 32.60 -9.45
CA LYS A 727 -2.24 33.62 -8.76
C LYS A 727 -1.40 34.40 -9.75
N SER A 728 -1.52 35.73 -9.72
CA SER A 728 -0.72 36.57 -10.62
C SER A 728 0.79 36.40 -10.34
N VAL A 729 1.55 36.03 -11.38
CA VAL A 729 3.01 35.89 -11.33
C VAL A 729 3.62 37.13 -11.98
N SER A 730 4.54 37.80 -11.29
CA SER A 730 5.22 38.97 -11.85
C SER A 730 6.13 38.60 -13.03
N ASP A 731 6.31 39.52 -13.97
CA ASP A 731 7.22 39.34 -15.11
C ASP A 731 8.64 38.96 -14.64
N SER A 732 9.12 39.54 -13.53
CA SER A 732 10.44 39.20 -12.97
C SER A 732 10.54 37.76 -12.49
N GLN A 733 9.45 37.22 -11.92
CA GLN A 733 9.39 35.83 -11.50
C GLN A 733 9.29 34.88 -12.71
N ALA A 734 8.51 35.24 -13.73
CA ALA A 734 8.44 34.50 -14.99
C ALA A 734 9.81 34.39 -15.67
N VAL A 735 10.62 35.44 -15.62
CA VAL A 735 12.01 35.42 -16.10
C VAL A 735 12.88 34.46 -15.30
N LYS A 736 12.77 34.45 -13.97
CA LYS A 736 13.51 33.50 -13.13
C LYS A 736 13.13 32.05 -13.43
N LEU A 737 11.85 31.78 -13.65
CA LEU A 737 11.34 30.46 -13.99
C LEU A 737 11.90 29.99 -15.34
N LEU A 738 11.95 30.85 -16.36
CA LEU A 738 12.59 30.51 -17.65
C LEU A 738 14.09 30.25 -17.52
N ILE A 739 14.80 31.01 -16.67
CA ILE A 739 16.23 30.77 -16.38
C ILE A 739 16.42 29.39 -15.74
N GLN A 740 15.59 29.06 -14.74
CA GLN A 740 15.62 27.76 -14.06
C GLN A 740 15.28 26.62 -15.02
N TRP A 741 14.27 26.81 -15.87
CA TRP A 741 13.89 25.82 -16.88
C TRP A 741 15.04 25.53 -17.83
N ASN A 742 15.67 26.57 -18.38
CA ASN A 742 16.86 26.43 -19.23
C ASN A 742 18.01 25.71 -18.49
N ALA A 743 18.25 26.02 -17.22
CA ALA A 743 19.31 25.39 -16.42
C ALA A 743 19.06 23.90 -16.12
N SER A 744 17.80 23.47 -16.12
CA SER A 744 17.40 22.08 -15.88
C SER A 744 17.47 21.18 -17.12
N GLU A 745 17.66 21.75 -18.31
CA GLU A 745 17.76 20.99 -19.54
C GLU A 745 19.22 20.58 -19.85
N PRO A 746 19.44 19.44 -20.51
CA PRO A 746 20.79 18.99 -20.88
C PRO A 746 21.49 20.03 -21.78
N LYS A 747 22.66 20.49 -21.33
CA LYS A 747 23.45 21.55 -21.99
C LYS A 747 23.83 21.17 -23.42
N GLY A 748 23.67 22.10 -24.34
CA GLY A 748 24.08 21.95 -25.74
C GLY A 748 23.07 21.19 -26.62
N THR A 749 21.93 20.77 -26.09
CA THR A 749 20.84 20.23 -26.91
C THR A 749 20.14 21.35 -27.69
N PRO A 750 19.59 21.08 -28.89
CA PRO A 750 18.84 22.08 -29.66
C PRO A 750 17.69 22.71 -28.87
N TRP A 751 17.02 21.92 -28.01
CA TRP A 751 15.96 22.39 -27.12
C TRP A 751 16.49 23.35 -26.04
N GLN A 752 17.59 23.01 -25.37
CA GLN A 752 18.21 23.89 -24.36
C GLN A 752 18.72 25.19 -24.99
N LEU A 753 19.31 25.13 -26.19
CA LEU A 753 19.75 26.32 -26.92
C LEU A 753 18.57 27.23 -27.32
N LEU A 754 17.43 26.65 -27.71
CA LEU A 754 16.20 27.40 -27.98
C LEU A 754 15.68 28.10 -26.71
N LEU A 755 15.66 27.42 -25.56
CA LEU A 755 15.35 28.03 -24.27
C LEU A 755 16.34 29.14 -23.91
N ASN A 756 17.63 28.93 -24.18
CA ASN A 756 18.68 29.92 -23.91
C ASN A 756 18.50 31.20 -24.74
N ALA A 757 18.11 31.08 -26.01
CA ALA A 757 17.79 32.22 -26.89
C ALA A 757 16.64 33.09 -26.34
N VAL A 758 15.68 32.46 -25.67
CA VAL A 758 14.60 33.16 -24.98
C VAL A 758 15.09 33.85 -23.71
N VAL A 759 16.03 33.24 -22.97
CA VAL A 759 16.52 33.76 -21.70
C VAL A 759 17.51 34.91 -21.90
N VAL A 760 18.56 34.70 -22.70
CA VAL A 760 19.70 35.61 -22.91
C VAL A 760 19.69 36.15 -24.33
N LEU A 761 19.93 37.46 -24.52
CA LEU A 761 19.97 38.10 -25.85
C LEU A 761 21.00 37.46 -26.79
N GLU A 762 22.18 37.13 -26.26
CA GLU A 762 23.26 36.45 -27.00
C GLU A 762 22.96 34.98 -27.31
N GLY A 763 21.93 34.38 -26.69
CA GLY A 763 21.54 32.99 -26.95
C GLY A 763 20.98 32.78 -28.36
N ASN A 764 20.45 33.82 -29.00
CA ASN A 764 19.92 33.76 -30.36
C ASN A 764 21.00 33.37 -31.38
N THR A 765 22.16 34.05 -31.33
CA THR A 765 23.25 33.82 -32.29
C THR A 765 23.82 32.42 -32.12
N GLN A 766 23.95 31.96 -30.88
CA GLN A 766 24.39 30.61 -30.56
C GLN A 766 23.40 29.55 -31.09
N PHE A 767 22.09 29.72 -30.87
CA PHE A 767 21.09 28.80 -31.39
C PHE A 767 21.12 28.75 -32.92
N LEU A 768 21.06 29.91 -33.60
CA LEU A 768 21.07 29.96 -35.07
C LEU A 768 22.36 29.39 -35.67
N ALA A 769 23.52 29.66 -35.07
CA ALA A 769 24.80 29.12 -35.53
C ALA A 769 24.84 27.59 -35.43
N VAL A 770 24.43 27.02 -34.28
CA VAL A 770 24.43 25.57 -34.08
C VAL A 770 23.44 24.88 -35.01
N MET A 771 22.26 25.47 -35.25
CA MET A 771 21.26 24.92 -36.15
C MET A 771 21.69 24.98 -37.63
N ALA A 772 22.50 25.98 -38.00
CA ALA A 772 23.10 26.08 -39.32
C ALA A 772 24.25 25.07 -39.53
N GLU A 773 25.07 24.83 -38.50
CA GLU A 773 26.23 23.95 -38.58
C GLU A 773 25.87 22.45 -38.56
N LYS A 774 24.96 22.04 -37.67
CA LYS A 774 24.69 20.62 -37.38
C LYS A 774 23.46 20.04 -38.08
N GLY A 775 22.72 20.88 -38.79
CA GLY A 775 21.37 20.56 -39.23
C GLY A 775 20.38 20.60 -38.06
N TYR A 776 19.16 21.05 -38.34
CA TYR A 776 18.11 21.13 -37.32
C TYR A 776 17.38 19.78 -37.21
N PRO A 777 17.07 19.31 -35.98
CA PRO A 777 16.02 18.32 -35.80
C PRO A 777 14.72 18.80 -36.45
N ASP A 778 13.91 17.87 -36.94
CA ASP A 778 12.63 18.21 -37.53
C ASP A 778 11.65 18.81 -36.49
N LEU A 779 10.54 19.33 -36.99
CA LEU A 779 9.49 19.93 -36.16
C LEU A 779 8.95 18.92 -35.12
N VAL A 780 8.79 17.65 -35.51
CA VAL A 780 8.25 16.60 -34.64
C VAL A 780 9.14 16.41 -33.42
N TRP A 781 10.46 16.42 -33.61
CA TRP A 781 11.43 16.34 -32.51
C TRP A 781 11.28 17.52 -31.54
N PHE A 782 11.15 18.76 -32.04
CA PHE A 782 10.96 19.94 -31.18
C PHE A 782 9.66 19.89 -30.39
N GLN A 783 8.57 19.42 -31.02
CA GLN A 783 7.28 19.24 -30.36
C GLN A 783 7.38 18.19 -29.24
N GLN A 784 8.04 17.05 -29.49
CA GLN A 784 8.26 16.01 -28.48
C GLN A 784 9.15 16.50 -27.34
N ALA A 785 10.24 17.20 -27.66
CA ALA A 785 11.14 17.79 -26.66
C ALA A 785 10.41 18.81 -25.79
N PHE A 786 9.59 19.69 -26.38
CA PHE A 786 8.76 20.65 -25.67
C PHE A 786 7.80 19.95 -24.70
N VAL A 787 7.03 18.96 -25.18
CA VAL A 787 6.05 18.24 -24.34
C VAL A 787 6.75 17.53 -23.19
N ALA A 788 7.84 16.82 -23.45
CA ALA A 788 8.59 16.10 -22.42
C ALA A 788 9.18 17.07 -21.38
N SER A 789 9.71 18.20 -21.84
CA SER A 789 10.30 19.26 -21.02
C SER A 789 9.27 19.94 -20.13
N VAL A 790 8.15 20.42 -20.68
CA VAL A 790 7.02 21.00 -19.91
C VAL A 790 6.46 20.00 -18.90
N THR A 791 6.28 18.74 -19.33
CA THR A 791 5.81 17.67 -18.44
C THR A 791 6.76 17.46 -17.27
N ARG A 792 8.08 17.54 -17.48
CA ARG A 792 9.08 17.42 -16.41
C ARG A 792 8.99 18.58 -15.41
N GLN A 793 8.76 19.81 -15.87
CA GLN A 793 8.60 20.96 -14.97
C GLN A 793 7.31 20.90 -14.14
N LEU A 794 6.24 20.35 -14.71
CA LEU A 794 4.94 20.17 -14.05
C LEU A 794 4.88 18.93 -13.16
N ARG A 795 5.66 17.90 -13.48
CA ARG A 795 5.77 16.68 -12.68
C ARG A 795 6.62 16.97 -11.46
N GLY A 796 6.00 17.03 -10.30
CA GLY A 796 6.79 17.11 -9.07
C GLY A 796 7.43 15.78 -8.72
N MET A 797 8.39 15.90 -7.83
CA MET A 797 9.26 14.85 -7.33
C MET A 797 9.16 14.84 -5.82
N ARG A 798 9.27 13.66 -5.21
CA ARG A 798 9.41 13.59 -3.76
C ARG A 798 10.83 13.98 -3.38
N SER A 799 10.96 15.03 -2.58
CA SER A 799 12.18 15.40 -1.86
C SER A 799 11.87 15.35 -0.37
N ASP A 800 12.57 14.50 0.37
CA ASP A 800 12.46 14.42 1.84
C ASP A 800 11.03 14.15 2.33
N GLY A 801 10.31 13.26 1.65
CA GLY A 801 8.91 12.91 1.99
C GLY A 801 7.87 13.94 1.57
N SER A 802 8.29 15.19 1.36
CA SER A 802 7.47 16.26 0.78
C SER A 802 7.43 16.19 -0.75
N TRP A 803 6.30 16.55 -1.34
CA TRP A 803 6.17 16.66 -2.79
C TRP A 803 6.62 18.05 -3.22
N VAL A 804 7.58 18.14 -4.13
CA VAL A 804 8.11 19.43 -4.61
C VAL A 804 7.97 19.48 -6.13
N ARG A 805 7.40 20.57 -6.66
CA ARG A 805 7.32 20.84 -8.10
C ARG A 805 8.29 21.95 -8.48
N PRO A 806 9.01 21.81 -9.61
CA PRO A 806 9.73 22.95 -10.19
C PRO A 806 8.78 24.10 -10.50
N PHE A 807 7.68 23.83 -11.20
CA PHE A 807 6.66 24.82 -11.57
C PHE A 807 5.29 24.47 -10.96
N LEU A 808 4.64 25.49 -10.37
CA LEU A 808 3.19 25.47 -10.19
C LEU A 808 2.48 25.72 -11.55
N PRO A 809 1.22 25.28 -11.74
CA PRO A 809 0.55 25.43 -13.04
C PRO A 809 0.47 26.87 -13.55
N GLY A 810 0.17 27.83 -12.67
CA GLY A 810 0.13 29.24 -13.00
C GLY A 810 1.49 29.82 -13.34
N GLN A 811 2.53 29.40 -12.63
CA GLN A 811 3.91 29.70 -12.96
C GLN A 811 4.28 29.17 -14.35
N ALA A 812 3.84 27.95 -14.70
CA ALA A 812 4.04 27.37 -16.01
C ALA A 812 3.31 28.14 -17.12
N VAL A 813 2.06 28.55 -16.90
CA VAL A 813 1.28 29.37 -17.85
C VAL A 813 2.01 30.68 -18.16
N VAL A 814 2.46 31.40 -17.13
CA VAL A 814 3.15 32.69 -17.33
C VAL A 814 4.53 32.48 -17.97
N ALA A 815 5.27 31.44 -17.58
CA ALA A 815 6.55 31.09 -18.22
C ALA A 815 6.36 30.75 -19.71
N LEU A 816 5.34 29.97 -20.07
CA LEU A 816 5.03 29.59 -21.46
C LEU A 816 4.63 30.81 -22.31
N ARG A 817 3.80 31.72 -21.79
CA ARG A 817 3.45 32.97 -22.48
C ARG A 817 4.67 33.85 -22.69
N LEU A 818 5.54 33.98 -21.68
CA LEU A 818 6.77 34.74 -21.81
C LEU A 818 7.75 34.09 -22.81
N PHE A 819 7.82 32.75 -22.82
CA PHE A 819 8.60 31.99 -23.79
C PHE A 819 8.13 32.28 -25.22
N ALA A 820 6.83 32.13 -25.50
CA ALA A 820 6.23 32.43 -26.81
C ALA A 820 6.48 33.88 -27.24
N LYS A 821 6.21 34.85 -26.35
CA LYS A 821 6.42 36.27 -26.61
C LYS A 821 7.87 36.58 -26.99
N ARG A 822 8.83 36.03 -26.26
CA ARG A 822 10.26 36.27 -26.51
C ARG A 822 10.76 35.55 -27.76
N LEU A 823 10.26 34.34 -28.07
CA LEU A 823 10.53 33.71 -29.36
C LEU A 823 10.05 34.59 -30.52
N ALA A 824 8.82 35.09 -30.44
CA ALA A 824 8.24 35.96 -31.46
C ALA A 824 9.00 37.28 -31.63
N GLN A 825 9.47 37.89 -30.53
CA GLN A 825 10.17 39.17 -30.55
C GLN A 825 11.65 39.06 -30.93
N ARG A 826 12.34 38.03 -30.46
CA ARG A 826 13.80 37.93 -30.55
C ARG A 826 14.24 37.00 -31.68
N LEU A 827 13.65 35.81 -31.77
CA LEU A 827 14.18 34.74 -32.61
C LEU A 827 13.49 34.69 -33.97
N LYS A 828 12.16 34.84 -34.02
CA LYS A 828 11.37 34.81 -35.26
C LYS A 828 11.86 35.82 -36.32
N PRO A 829 12.24 37.08 -35.99
CA PRO A 829 12.73 38.04 -36.98
C PRO A 829 14.13 37.70 -37.52
N GLN A 830 14.89 36.88 -36.80
CA GLN A 830 16.28 36.52 -37.13
C GLN A 830 16.39 35.13 -37.78
N ALA A 831 15.31 34.34 -37.75
CA ALA A 831 15.29 33.00 -38.33
C ALA A 831 15.33 33.10 -39.87
N PRO A 832 16.25 32.39 -40.56
CA PRO A 832 16.28 32.37 -42.01
C PRO A 832 15.00 31.73 -42.57
N PRO A 833 14.52 32.18 -43.75
CA PRO A 833 13.35 31.58 -44.38
C PRO A 833 13.59 30.09 -44.66
N GLY A 834 12.59 29.26 -44.38
CA GLY A 834 12.66 27.79 -44.49
C GLY A 834 12.16 27.09 -43.23
N ALA A 835 12.54 25.83 -43.05
CA ALA A 835 11.99 25.00 -41.98
C ALA A 835 12.34 25.50 -40.56
N LEU A 836 13.45 26.24 -40.38
CA LEU A 836 13.76 26.81 -39.06
C LEU A 836 12.79 27.93 -38.66
N ALA A 837 12.39 28.79 -39.61
CA ALA A 837 11.35 29.79 -39.37
C ALA A 837 9.98 29.14 -39.10
N GLU A 838 9.69 28.02 -39.77
CA GLU A 838 8.50 27.22 -39.52
C GLU A 838 8.52 26.59 -38.12
N ILE A 839 9.63 25.96 -37.72
CA ILE A 839 9.81 25.41 -36.37
C ILE A 839 9.61 26.49 -35.32
N VAL A 840 10.25 27.65 -35.45
CA VAL A 840 10.10 28.75 -34.48
C VAL A 840 8.65 29.22 -34.40
N THR A 841 7.95 29.32 -35.53
CA THR A 841 6.54 29.72 -35.57
C THR A 841 5.64 28.68 -34.89
N GLN A 842 5.81 27.40 -35.21
CA GLN A 842 5.04 26.32 -34.59
C GLN A 842 5.33 26.18 -33.09
N MET A 843 6.56 26.47 -32.64
CA MET A 843 6.89 26.48 -31.22
C MET A 843 6.26 27.65 -30.47
N ILE A 844 6.06 28.81 -31.12
CA ILE A 844 5.27 29.93 -30.56
C ILE A 844 3.82 29.48 -30.39
N ASP A 845 3.21 28.95 -31.45
CA ASP A 845 1.80 28.53 -31.43
C ASP A 845 1.56 27.41 -30.42
N LEU A 846 2.47 26.43 -30.32
CA LEU A 846 2.38 25.34 -29.36
C LEU A 846 2.49 25.84 -27.91
N ALA A 847 3.38 26.80 -27.64
CA ALA A 847 3.52 27.37 -26.30
C ALA A 847 2.30 28.21 -25.91
N GLU A 848 1.74 29.00 -26.82
CA GLU A 848 0.51 29.78 -26.58
C GLU A 848 -0.70 28.86 -26.36
N SER A 849 -0.84 27.83 -27.19
CA SER A 849 -1.91 26.84 -27.06
C SER A 849 -1.80 26.07 -25.74
N SER A 850 -0.59 25.64 -25.37
CA SER A 850 -0.35 24.95 -24.11
C SER A 850 -0.66 25.84 -22.90
N ALA A 851 -0.30 27.13 -22.95
CA ALA A 851 -0.62 28.10 -21.90
C ALA A 851 -2.10 28.52 -21.84
N THR A 852 -2.90 28.16 -22.85
CA THR A 852 -4.35 28.36 -22.88
C THR A 852 -5.10 27.11 -22.43
N GLN A 853 -4.52 25.93 -22.69
CA GLN A 853 -5.08 24.64 -22.27
C GLN A 853 -4.81 24.32 -20.79
N LEU A 854 -3.62 24.72 -20.29
CA LEU A 854 -3.30 24.78 -18.86
C LEU A 854 -4.07 25.92 -18.20
#